data_AF-A0A813EA05-F1
#
_entry.id   AF-A0A813EA05-F1
#
_cell.length_a   1.000
_cell.length_b   1.000
_cell.length_c   1.000
_cell.angle_alpha   90.00
_cell.angle_beta   90.00
_cell.angle_gamma   90.00
#
_symmetry.space_group_name_H-M   'P 1'
#
loop_
_entity.id
_entity.type
_entity.pdbx_description
1 polymer ?
#
loop_
_entity_poly.entity_id
_entity_poly.type
_entity_poly.pdbx_seq_one_letter_code
_entity_poly.pdbx_strand_id
1 'polypeptide(L)'
;MRLATCRIGLTAVLLCLLRLPALAQDAPVQVSTTIAPDRFSDEFKARWLEFFQPEEFLDKLVRCQQDAGMGCDIIGMGTQILEVSNLLKTDIDRCKANCTLNQATCERFWAVTVTDLVKRRDKCALTNSWPSSCLIFTRDLTSRVKNQSWELPVMCSIMLPESSIPVAYGNGTPPCSTLVMTTVANRASLTNDGCRFGTKEKCVTNLCNNYEQFFWRMRPRNLQNEFDTDVKDLFPQDFLLRGCEYMQNLTFNMEECQKRVDLGGFCDCLCPSLPTIQKLGFANCKMMVDGYFMFGRFGLEGMSVPKDCEPEVCRVMDEQRLSPTCAGLNVPNLQECKAIQISTVPPGGNPCPWKHHSGEDDVLVCLDGHRCSISEEGWACCASNHRGRGQCPANLPVMCTTLCSGITEYCCKKEGECTPRVCPVLMENYYELVVPITTTTTTVPPGASLEGADAKEQVRVPEGWWVWLLLFLPCFWGGIGILYCKYRIDKIAPESDAHVPTTMDYENDKFGRYNVVRMPARDSDPVMPRCGIVMPELPAVRPLGLELVELRVIRVYPWGAKHGWKVGDIIVDIAGTQVRDFAELWDRIQVERNRPPVRFTVERWSVIPTLEEEEAADKGLRSIAAAQAIADADKHDASKFDSKSRGSSKIGPDPATMSAEALRDIGTIRADDALRAEPGVPGAMHGWDNYEEDESSWDNSEEDYSETPSKTREAAARELAEVNYKSRFSAAFEVVVSPKASKKGKAAVDALKEGAKKVPMASQSNPVMFTKDAWGRSVVKVLDTKKNSGAIAGAGDVRPS
;
A
#
# COMPACT_ATOMS: atom_id res chain seq x y z
N MET A 1 47.38 -23.36 -46.93
CA MET A 1 47.59 -23.59 -45.48
C MET A 1 46.58 -22.78 -44.68
N ARG A 2 45.52 -23.39 -44.08
CA ARG A 2 44.69 -22.78 -43.00
C ARG A 2 43.62 -23.75 -42.42
N LEU A 3 43.92 -25.05 -42.31
CA LEU A 3 42.93 -26.09 -41.95
C LEU A 3 43.47 -27.24 -41.06
N ALA A 4 44.67 -27.07 -40.48
CA ALA A 4 45.35 -28.13 -39.72
C ALA A 4 45.33 -27.94 -38.19
N THR A 5 45.11 -26.72 -37.69
CA THR A 5 45.29 -26.37 -36.28
C THR A 5 44.10 -26.68 -35.38
N CYS A 6 42.90 -26.94 -35.92
CA CYS A 6 41.69 -27.11 -35.12
C CYS A 6 41.50 -28.52 -34.52
N ARG A 7 42.19 -29.56 -35.04
CA ARG A 7 42.02 -30.95 -34.57
C ARG A 7 42.82 -31.36 -33.34
N ILE A 8 43.79 -30.55 -32.89
CA ILE A 8 44.70 -30.91 -31.78
C ILE A 8 44.09 -30.55 -30.41
N GLY A 9 43.22 -29.54 -30.33
CA GLY A 9 42.61 -29.12 -29.06
C GLY A 9 41.61 -30.14 -28.48
N LEU A 10 40.84 -30.82 -29.34
CA LEU A 10 39.73 -31.68 -28.89
C LEU A 10 40.21 -32.99 -28.25
N THR A 11 41.31 -33.57 -28.73
CA THR A 11 41.89 -34.82 -28.18
C THR A 11 42.55 -34.61 -26.82
N ALA A 12 43.09 -33.43 -26.54
CA ALA A 12 43.64 -33.10 -25.23
C ALA A 12 42.56 -33.10 -24.12
N VAL A 13 41.38 -32.54 -24.42
CA VAL A 13 40.26 -32.48 -23.46
C VAL A 13 39.70 -33.87 -23.15
N LEU A 14 39.50 -34.73 -24.16
CA LEU A 14 39.04 -36.11 -23.91
C LEU A 14 40.03 -36.96 -23.11
N LEU A 15 41.34 -36.74 -23.26
CA LEU A 15 42.36 -37.50 -22.52
C LEU A 15 42.42 -37.12 -21.03
N CYS A 16 42.11 -35.87 -20.66
CA CYS A 16 42.02 -35.46 -19.25
C CYS A 16 40.81 -36.06 -18.53
N LEU A 17 39.69 -36.32 -19.23
CA LEU A 17 38.47 -36.88 -18.64
C LEU A 17 38.53 -38.39 -18.37
N LEU A 18 39.57 -39.09 -18.83
CA LEU A 18 39.73 -40.54 -18.71
C LEU A 18 40.78 -40.99 -17.67
N ARG A 19 41.16 -40.11 -16.74
CA ARG A 19 42.06 -40.44 -15.60
C ARG A 19 41.61 -39.85 -14.27
N LEU A 20 40.51 -40.38 -13.73
CA LEU A 20 40.25 -40.37 -12.29
C LEU A 20 40.52 -41.77 -11.72
N PRO A 21 41.42 -41.92 -10.73
CA PRO A 21 41.69 -43.22 -10.11
C PRO A 21 40.59 -43.60 -9.12
N ALA A 22 40.08 -44.82 -9.21
CA ALA A 22 39.19 -45.38 -8.19
C ALA A 22 40.01 -45.80 -6.96
N LEU A 23 40.00 -45.00 -5.89
CA LEU A 23 40.56 -45.35 -4.59
C LEU A 23 39.84 -44.61 -3.45
N ALA A 24 38.82 -45.26 -2.88
CA ALA A 24 38.27 -44.96 -1.56
C ALA A 24 37.67 -46.26 -1.02
N GLN A 25 38.28 -46.85 0.01
CA GLN A 25 37.75 -48.01 0.72
C GLN A 25 36.96 -47.54 1.95
N ASP A 26 35.96 -48.32 2.36
CA ASP A 26 35.13 -48.01 3.51
C ASP A 26 35.94 -47.91 4.81
N ALA A 27 35.96 -46.71 5.38
CA ALA A 27 36.38 -46.46 6.76
C ALA A 27 35.20 -45.81 7.49
N PRO A 28 34.68 -46.41 8.59
CA PRO A 28 33.58 -45.83 9.34
C PRO A 28 34.06 -44.60 10.10
N VAL A 29 33.93 -43.42 9.48
CA VAL A 29 34.20 -42.13 10.11
C VAL A 29 33.25 -41.97 11.30
N GLN A 30 33.79 -42.02 12.53
CA GLN A 30 33.05 -41.57 13.70
C GLN A 30 32.87 -40.05 13.59
N VAL A 31 31.67 -39.65 13.18
CA VAL A 31 31.28 -38.24 13.12
C VAL A 31 31.23 -37.70 14.53
N SER A 32 32.24 -36.91 14.91
CA SER A 32 32.19 -36.11 16.14
C SER A 32 31.01 -35.15 16.03
N THR A 33 30.01 -35.32 16.90
CA THR A 33 28.68 -34.68 16.77
C THR A 33 28.63 -33.21 17.15
N THR A 34 29.76 -32.59 17.49
CA THR A 34 29.89 -31.14 17.70
C THR A 34 30.33 -30.46 16.40
N ILE A 35 29.38 -30.18 15.51
CA ILE A 35 29.61 -29.24 14.40
C ILE A 35 29.74 -27.83 14.99
N ALA A 36 30.93 -27.25 14.89
CA ALA A 36 31.19 -25.87 15.32
C ALA A 36 30.40 -24.86 14.46
N PRO A 37 30.00 -23.70 15.02
CA PRO A 37 29.24 -22.67 14.30
C PRO A 37 30.02 -21.96 13.18
N ASP A 38 31.34 -22.17 13.05
CA ASP A 38 32.22 -21.60 12.02
C ASP A 38 31.97 -22.09 10.57
N ARG A 39 30.83 -22.75 10.30
CA ARG A 39 30.50 -23.27 8.96
C ARG A 39 30.09 -22.21 7.94
N PHE A 40 29.83 -20.98 8.37
CA PHE A 40 29.58 -19.85 7.47
C PHE A 40 30.91 -19.22 7.05
N SER A 41 31.20 -19.18 5.75
CA SER A 41 32.29 -18.35 5.25
C SER A 41 32.02 -16.88 5.57
N ASP A 42 33.06 -16.12 5.91
CA ASP A 42 32.90 -14.70 6.22
C ASP A 42 32.40 -13.90 5.00
N GLU A 43 32.64 -14.41 3.77
CA GLU A 43 32.00 -13.90 2.55
C GLU A 43 30.47 -14.05 2.58
N PHE A 44 29.93 -15.21 2.97
CA PHE A 44 28.48 -15.39 3.12
C PHE A 44 27.93 -14.47 4.21
N LYS A 45 28.62 -14.36 5.36
CA LYS A 45 28.22 -13.45 6.44
C LYS A 45 28.15 -12.02 5.91
N ALA A 46 29.23 -11.51 5.32
CA ALA A 46 29.30 -10.14 4.80
C ALA A 46 28.19 -9.85 3.76
N ARG A 47 28.01 -10.73 2.77
CA ARG A 47 27.02 -10.55 1.69
C ARG A 47 25.58 -10.71 2.19
N TRP A 48 25.34 -11.56 3.19
CA TRP A 48 24.03 -11.66 3.85
C TRP A 48 23.73 -10.40 4.67
N LEU A 49 24.71 -9.87 5.41
CA LEU A 49 24.55 -8.63 6.17
C LEU A 49 24.34 -7.41 5.28
N GLU A 50 25.06 -7.33 4.16
CA GLU A 50 24.84 -6.33 3.10
C GLU A 50 23.39 -6.34 2.60
N PHE A 51 22.81 -7.52 2.36
CA PHE A 51 21.49 -7.66 1.76
C PHE A 51 20.31 -7.62 2.76
N PHE A 52 20.50 -8.09 4.00
CA PHE A 52 19.41 -8.41 4.93
C PHE A 52 19.50 -7.72 6.31
N GLN A 53 20.16 -6.57 6.44
CA GLN A 53 20.35 -5.83 7.70
C GLN A 53 19.11 -5.82 8.64
N PRO A 54 19.25 -5.95 9.98
CA PRO A 54 20.50 -6.05 10.76
C PRO A 54 20.97 -7.49 11.01
N GLU A 55 22.10 -7.63 11.72
CA GLU A 55 22.77 -8.89 12.06
C GLU A 55 21.88 -9.94 12.73
N GLU A 56 20.88 -9.52 13.51
CA GLU A 56 19.89 -10.42 14.12
C GLU A 56 19.26 -11.41 13.12
N PHE A 57 19.15 -11.02 11.85
CA PHE A 57 18.51 -11.86 10.84
C PHE A 57 19.40 -13.01 10.37
N LEU A 58 20.73 -12.82 10.37
CA LEU A 58 21.69 -13.91 10.22
C LEU A 58 21.63 -14.83 11.45
N ASP A 59 21.57 -14.23 12.64
CA ASP A 59 21.50 -14.94 13.92
C ASP A 59 20.26 -15.86 14.01
N LYS A 60 19.10 -15.39 13.51
CA LYS A 60 17.86 -16.17 13.40
C LYS A 60 17.99 -17.34 12.41
N LEU A 61 18.71 -17.18 11.29
CA LEU A 61 19.03 -18.26 10.35
C LEU A 61 19.95 -19.32 11.01
N VAL A 62 21.00 -18.87 11.73
CA VAL A 62 21.96 -19.74 12.44
C VAL A 62 21.26 -20.60 13.49
N ARG A 63 20.44 -19.97 14.35
CA ARG A 63 19.69 -20.68 15.41
C ARG A 63 18.66 -21.66 14.83
N CYS A 64 17.98 -21.29 13.73
CA CYS A 64 17.10 -22.21 13.01
C CYS A 64 17.86 -23.44 12.47
N GLN A 65 19.06 -23.26 11.90
CA GLN A 65 19.90 -24.40 11.48
C GLN A 65 20.30 -25.29 12.66
N GLN A 66 20.62 -24.72 13.82
CA GLN A 66 21.00 -25.48 15.02
C GLN A 66 19.83 -26.34 15.51
N ASP A 67 18.64 -25.75 15.66
CA ASP A 67 17.46 -26.45 16.21
C ASP A 67 16.81 -27.43 15.21
N ALA A 68 16.88 -27.16 13.90
CA ALA A 68 16.38 -28.08 12.86
C ALA A 68 17.31 -29.30 12.61
N GLY A 69 18.53 -29.26 13.16
CA GLY A 69 19.50 -30.35 13.10
C GLY A 69 20.09 -30.63 11.71
N MET A 70 21.06 -31.54 11.68
CA MET A 70 21.84 -31.86 10.46
C MET A 70 21.02 -32.42 9.28
N GLY A 71 19.82 -32.95 9.56
CA GLY A 71 18.91 -33.45 8.52
C GLY A 71 18.23 -32.35 7.71
N CYS A 72 18.21 -31.10 8.21
CA CYS A 72 17.67 -29.96 7.49
C CYS A 72 18.75 -28.96 7.12
N ASP A 73 19.10 -28.88 5.84
CA ASP A 73 20.02 -27.87 5.32
C ASP A 73 19.31 -26.50 5.20
N ILE A 74 19.20 -25.77 6.31
CA ILE A 74 18.67 -24.39 6.37
C ILE A 74 19.68 -23.40 5.77
N ILE A 75 20.98 -23.65 5.96
CA ILE A 75 22.05 -22.78 5.44
C ILE A 75 22.03 -22.74 3.91
N GLY A 76 21.99 -23.89 3.22
CA GLY A 76 21.96 -23.94 1.76
C GLY A 76 20.72 -23.28 1.16
N MET A 77 19.59 -23.27 1.88
CA MET A 77 18.43 -22.44 1.52
C MET A 77 18.75 -20.94 1.63
N GLY A 78 19.40 -20.50 2.72
CA GLY A 78 19.90 -19.13 2.86
C GLY A 78 20.87 -18.73 1.75
N THR A 79 21.79 -19.63 1.37
CA THR A 79 22.69 -19.44 0.23
C THR A 79 21.95 -19.29 -1.09
N GLN A 80 20.92 -20.11 -1.34
CA GLN A 80 20.08 -20.00 -2.55
C GLN A 80 19.27 -18.70 -2.56
N ILE A 81 18.69 -18.29 -1.43
CA ILE A 81 18.01 -16.99 -1.28
C ILE A 81 18.98 -15.85 -1.64
N LEU A 82 20.20 -15.87 -1.08
CA LEU A 82 21.20 -14.84 -1.29
C LEU A 82 21.77 -14.82 -2.73
N GLU A 83 21.99 -15.98 -3.35
CA GLU A 83 22.44 -16.11 -4.75
C GLU A 83 21.42 -15.45 -5.70
N VAL A 84 20.15 -15.84 -5.56
CA VAL A 84 19.06 -15.36 -6.43
C VAL A 84 18.75 -13.89 -6.17
N SER A 85 18.82 -13.45 -4.90
CA SER A 85 18.62 -12.04 -4.53
C SER A 85 19.72 -11.14 -5.09
N ASN A 86 20.98 -11.58 -5.07
CA ASN A 86 22.10 -10.84 -5.67
C ASN A 86 22.01 -10.81 -7.20
N LEU A 87 21.62 -11.91 -7.85
CA LEU A 87 21.39 -11.94 -9.30
C LEU A 87 20.28 -10.95 -9.69
N LEU A 88 19.13 -11.03 -9.02
CA LEU A 88 18.00 -10.15 -9.27
C LEU A 88 18.35 -8.67 -9.02
N LYS A 89 19.06 -8.34 -7.93
CA LYS A 89 19.52 -6.97 -7.66
C LYS A 89 20.47 -6.47 -8.74
N THR A 90 21.38 -7.34 -9.22
CA THR A 90 22.32 -7.01 -10.30
C THR A 90 21.58 -6.71 -11.61
N ASP A 91 20.53 -7.48 -11.94
CA ASP A 91 19.70 -7.23 -13.12
C ASP A 91 18.90 -5.92 -12.97
N ILE A 92 18.34 -5.65 -11.78
CA ILE A 92 17.59 -4.42 -11.46
C ILE A 92 18.49 -3.17 -11.48
N ASP A 93 19.73 -3.24 -11.00
CA ASP A 93 20.67 -2.08 -11.00
C ASP A 93 21.28 -1.80 -12.38
N ARG A 94 21.40 -2.84 -13.23
CA ARG A 94 21.67 -2.68 -14.66
C ARG A 94 20.46 -2.08 -15.38
N CYS A 95 19.25 -2.47 -15.00
CA CYS A 95 18.02 -1.98 -15.61
C CYS A 95 17.59 -0.62 -15.04
N LYS A 96 18.15 0.43 -15.65
CA LYS A 96 17.72 1.82 -15.45
C LYS A 96 16.44 2.11 -16.27
N ALA A 97 16.60 2.33 -17.56
CA ALA A 97 15.52 2.54 -18.54
C ALA A 97 15.90 1.89 -19.87
N ASN A 98 14.93 1.70 -20.77
CA ASN A 98 15.08 0.99 -22.05
C ASN A 98 15.69 -0.42 -21.87
N CYS A 99 15.20 -1.13 -20.84
CA CYS A 99 15.77 -2.39 -20.37
C CYS A 99 14.66 -3.37 -19.94
N THR A 100 14.85 -4.64 -20.27
CA THR A 100 13.95 -5.74 -19.93
C THR A 100 14.57 -6.57 -18.81
N LEU A 101 13.74 -7.04 -17.87
CA LEU A 101 14.17 -7.87 -16.74
C LEU A 101 13.81 -9.33 -17.02
N ASN A 102 14.65 -10.26 -16.55
CA ASN A 102 14.44 -11.69 -16.76
C ASN A 102 13.36 -12.23 -15.80
N GLN A 103 12.19 -12.57 -16.34
CA GLN A 103 11.07 -13.14 -15.58
C GLN A 103 11.47 -14.39 -14.80
N ALA A 104 12.30 -15.27 -15.38
CA ALA A 104 12.74 -16.50 -14.72
C ALA A 104 13.59 -16.22 -13.45
N THR A 105 14.28 -15.07 -13.38
CA THR A 105 14.98 -14.65 -12.15
C THR A 105 13.98 -14.33 -11.03
N CYS A 106 12.85 -13.68 -11.36
CA CYS A 106 11.77 -13.39 -10.42
C CYS A 106 10.97 -14.63 -10.00
N GLU A 107 10.69 -15.55 -10.94
CA GLU A 107 10.06 -16.83 -10.61
C GLU A 107 10.96 -17.67 -9.68
N ARG A 108 12.27 -17.70 -9.94
CA ARG A 108 13.26 -18.33 -9.06
C ARG A 108 13.33 -17.64 -7.69
N PHE A 109 13.18 -16.31 -7.62
CA PHE A 109 13.13 -15.57 -6.35
C PHE A 109 11.92 -15.99 -5.49
N TRP A 110 10.71 -15.99 -6.05
CA TRP A 110 9.50 -16.42 -5.34
C TRP A 110 9.51 -17.92 -5.02
N ALA A 111 10.02 -18.76 -5.92
CA ALA A 111 10.18 -20.19 -5.68
C ALA A 111 11.08 -20.44 -4.45
N VAL A 112 12.26 -19.84 -4.40
CA VAL A 112 13.23 -20.08 -3.31
C VAL A 112 12.80 -19.41 -2.00
N THR A 113 12.25 -18.18 -2.02
CA THR A 113 11.87 -17.44 -0.81
C THR A 113 10.55 -17.90 -0.18
N VAL A 114 9.64 -18.49 -0.96
CA VAL A 114 8.29 -18.89 -0.48
C VAL A 114 8.05 -20.38 -0.66
N THR A 115 8.07 -20.87 -1.90
CA THR A 115 7.60 -22.22 -2.23
C THR A 115 8.52 -23.29 -1.66
N ASP A 116 9.82 -23.13 -1.81
CA ASP A 116 10.83 -24.06 -1.32
C ASP A 116 11.08 -23.88 0.18
N LEU A 117 10.87 -22.68 0.73
CA LEU A 117 10.80 -22.43 2.19
C LEU A 117 9.70 -23.30 2.83
N VAL A 118 8.51 -23.35 2.22
CA VAL A 118 7.39 -24.19 2.66
C VAL A 118 7.70 -25.68 2.48
N LYS A 119 8.17 -26.12 1.31
CA LYS A 119 8.59 -27.52 1.10
C LYS A 119 9.66 -27.97 2.10
N ARG A 120 10.61 -27.08 2.44
CA ARG A 120 11.71 -27.38 3.36
C ARG A 120 11.25 -27.44 4.80
N ARG A 121 10.36 -26.54 5.23
CA ARG A 121 9.61 -26.66 6.50
C ARG A 121 8.92 -28.03 6.59
N ASP A 122 8.16 -28.39 5.58
CA ASP A 122 7.33 -29.61 5.60
C ASP A 122 8.16 -30.89 5.54
N LYS A 123 9.29 -30.89 4.81
CA LYS A 123 10.25 -31.99 4.80
C LYS A 123 11.03 -32.13 6.12
N CYS A 124 11.32 -31.03 6.79
CA CYS A 124 12.20 -30.99 7.95
C CYS A 124 11.46 -30.95 9.30
N ALA A 125 10.11 -30.90 9.32
CA ALA A 125 9.31 -30.95 10.53
C ALA A 125 9.34 -32.36 11.18
N LEU A 126 10.40 -32.62 11.95
CA LEU A 126 10.57 -33.86 12.72
C LEU A 126 9.38 -34.06 13.65
N THR A 127 8.65 -35.16 13.47
CA THR A 127 7.60 -35.65 14.38
C THR A 127 6.63 -34.55 14.88
N ASN A 128 6.06 -33.80 13.95
CA ASN A 128 4.98 -32.81 14.14
C ASN A 128 5.36 -31.45 14.77
N SER A 129 6.64 -31.07 14.89
CA SER A 129 7.00 -29.70 15.30
C SER A 129 8.08 -29.05 14.42
N TRP A 130 7.82 -27.81 14.02
CA TRP A 130 8.82 -26.92 13.43
C TRP A 130 9.48 -26.10 14.55
N PRO A 131 10.82 -26.00 14.63
CA PRO A 131 11.48 -25.28 15.72
C PRO A 131 11.02 -23.83 15.86
N SER A 132 10.94 -23.33 17.10
CA SER A 132 10.48 -21.97 17.39
C SER A 132 11.39 -20.90 16.78
N SER A 133 12.71 -21.13 16.76
CA SER A 133 13.69 -20.32 16.03
C SER A 133 13.40 -20.26 14.53
N CYS A 134 13.05 -21.40 13.92
CA CYS A 134 12.66 -21.47 12.51
C CYS A 134 11.28 -20.84 12.24
N LEU A 135 10.33 -20.90 13.17
CA LEU A 135 9.08 -20.12 13.09
C LEU A 135 9.36 -18.61 13.12
N ILE A 136 10.28 -18.16 13.99
CA ILE A 136 10.71 -16.75 14.03
C ILE A 136 11.43 -16.35 12.74
N PHE A 137 12.39 -17.14 12.26
CA PHE A 137 13.10 -16.86 11.01
C PHE A 137 12.15 -16.81 9.80
N THR A 138 11.28 -17.82 9.62
CA THR A 138 10.32 -17.86 8.51
C THR A 138 9.32 -16.71 8.57
N ARG A 139 8.85 -16.32 9.76
CA ARG A 139 8.00 -15.13 9.97
C ARG A 139 8.75 -13.84 9.61
N ASP A 140 9.98 -13.66 10.09
CA ASP A 140 10.75 -12.44 9.86
C ASP A 140 11.15 -12.31 8.37
N LEU A 141 11.47 -13.44 7.70
CA LEU A 141 11.68 -13.50 6.25
C LEU A 141 10.38 -13.13 5.49
N THR A 142 9.25 -13.74 5.85
CA THR A 142 7.92 -13.40 5.29
C THR A 142 7.60 -11.91 5.47
N SER A 143 7.95 -11.33 6.63
CA SER A 143 7.76 -9.91 6.93
C SER A 143 8.62 -9.02 6.02
N ARG A 144 9.89 -9.39 5.80
CA ARG A 144 10.77 -8.69 4.84
C ARG A 144 10.25 -8.77 3.42
N VAL A 145 9.86 -9.95 2.94
CA VAL A 145 9.29 -10.16 1.59
C VAL A 145 8.01 -9.34 1.37
N LYS A 146 7.26 -9.02 2.45
CA LYS A 146 6.09 -8.13 2.42
C LYS A 146 6.39 -6.65 2.60
N ASN A 147 7.64 -6.27 2.90
CA ASN A 147 7.99 -4.89 3.14
C ASN A 147 8.06 -4.12 1.81
N GLN A 148 7.18 -3.13 1.66
CA GLN A 148 7.08 -2.24 0.50
C GLN A 148 8.33 -1.40 0.23
N SER A 149 9.26 -1.30 1.19
CA SER A 149 10.56 -0.64 1.00
C SER A 149 11.64 -1.55 0.39
N TRP A 150 11.40 -2.86 0.17
CA TRP A 150 12.40 -3.78 -0.36
C TRP A 150 12.21 -3.97 -1.88
N GLU A 151 13.24 -3.61 -2.65
CA GLU A 151 13.15 -3.54 -4.12
C GLU A 151 12.82 -4.87 -4.79
N LEU A 152 13.34 -6.00 -4.29
CA LEU A 152 13.20 -7.30 -4.95
C LEU A 152 11.74 -7.79 -5.08
N PRO A 153 10.95 -7.95 -3.98
CA PRO A 153 9.57 -8.40 -4.10
C PRO A 153 8.72 -7.40 -4.88
N VAL A 154 8.94 -6.08 -4.71
CA VAL A 154 8.18 -5.05 -5.41
C VAL A 154 8.41 -5.13 -6.92
N MET A 155 9.66 -5.21 -7.38
CA MET A 155 9.99 -5.34 -8.80
C MET A 155 9.45 -6.64 -9.40
N CYS A 156 9.52 -7.77 -8.69
CA CYS A 156 8.96 -9.02 -9.19
C CYS A 156 7.42 -9.06 -9.19
N SER A 157 6.75 -8.35 -8.28
CA SER A 157 5.28 -8.17 -8.30
C SER A 157 4.80 -7.17 -9.37
N ILE A 158 5.71 -6.39 -9.97
CA ILE A 158 5.41 -5.57 -11.17
C ILE A 158 5.53 -6.44 -12.43
N MET A 159 6.55 -7.30 -12.51
CA MET A 159 6.83 -8.11 -13.71
C MET A 159 5.89 -9.29 -13.93
N LEU A 160 5.47 -9.96 -12.86
CA LEU A 160 4.75 -11.24 -12.91
C LEU A 160 3.22 -11.05 -12.95
N PRO A 161 2.48 -11.94 -13.64
CA PRO A 161 1.02 -11.98 -13.55
C PRO A 161 0.60 -12.45 -12.16
N GLU A 162 -0.58 -12.02 -11.71
CA GLU A 162 -1.09 -12.29 -10.36
C GLU A 162 -1.12 -13.78 -10.00
N SER A 163 -1.35 -14.65 -10.99
CA SER A 163 -1.36 -16.11 -10.84
C SER A 163 -0.01 -16.72 -10.42
N SER A 164 1.09 -16.03 -10.69
CA SER A 164 2.45 -16.48 -10.36
C SER A 164 2.95 -15.96 -9.01
N ILE A 165 2.25 -14.99 -8.41
CA ILE A 165 2.57 -14.43 -7.10
C ILE A 165 1.84 -15.26 -6.03
N PRO A 166 2.52 -15.80 -5.00
CA PRO A 166 1.83 -16.57 -3.97
C PRO A 166 0.88 -15.67 -3.16
N VAL A 167 -0.43 -15.96 -3.20
CA VAL A 167 -1.56 -15.21 -2.57
C VAL A 167 -1.26 -14.67 -1.15
N ALA A 168 -0.44 -15.38 -0.38
CA ALA A 168 0.03 -14.95 0.93
C ALA A 168 0.74 -13.58 0.95
N TYR A 169 1.23 -13.07 -0.19
CA TYR A 169 1.97 -11.82 -0.33
C TYR A 169 1.17 -10.67 -0.96
N GLY A 170 -0.10 -10.93 -1.29
CA GLY A 170 -1.00 -9.99 -1.96
C GLY A 170 -1.29 -10.42 -3.39
N ASN A 171 -2.54 -10.22 -3.82
CA ASN A 171 -2.93 -10.34 -5.22
C ASN A 171 -2.80 -8.95 -5.87
N GLY A 172 -2.27 -8.91 -7.09
CA GLY A 172 -2.16 -7.69 -7.88
C GLY A 172 -0.79 -7.00 -7.86
N THR A 173 -0.59 -6.16 -8.86
CA THR A 173 0.59 -5.27 -8.95
C THR A 173 0.61 -4.27 -7.79
N PRO A 174 1.80 -3.88 -7.29
CA PRO A 174 1.90 -2.93 -6.18
C PRO A 174 1.36 -1.53 -6.58
N PRO A 175 0.77 -0.77 -5.63
CA PRO A 175 0.36 0.61 -5.90
C PRO A 175 1.58 1.52 -6.13
N CYS A 176 1.35 2.66 -6.78
CA CYS A 176 2.40 3.59 -7.17
C CYS A 176 3.26 4.09 -5.99
N SER A 177 2.63 4.29 -4.82
CA SER A 177 3.30 4.63 -3.57
C SER A 177 4.30 3.56 -3.12
N THR A 178 4.01 2.27 -3.29
CA THR A 178 4.97 1.19 -3.00
C THR A 178 6.20 1.28 -3.91
N LEU A 179 6.04 1.60 -5.20
CA LEU A 179 7.16 1.83 -6.11
C LEU A 179 7.99 3.07 -5.71
N VAL A 180 7.35 4.15 -5.25
CA VAL A 180 8.06 5.31 -4.68
C VAL A 180 8.88 4.91 -3.46
N MET A 181 8.26 4.24 -2.49
CA MET A 181 8.89 3.87 -1.22
C MET A 181 10.09 2.93 -1.45
N THR A 182 9.96 1.99 -2.39
CA THR A 182 11.09 1.19 -2.89
C THR A 182 12.18 2.07 -3.54
N THR A 183 11.81 3.02 -4.39
CA THR A 183 12.77 3.88 -5.12
C THR A 183 13.57 4.79 -4.17
N VAL A 184 12.96 5.33 -3.12
CA VAL A 184 13.67 6.18 -2.13
C VAL A 184 14.40 5.36 -1.05
N ALA A 185 13.99 4.11 -0.80
CA ALA A 185 14.67 3.24 0.17
C ALA A 185 15.97 2.62 -0.36
N ASN A 186 16.00 2.20 -1.63
CA ASN A 186 17.09 1.39 -2.21
C ASN A 186 18.10 2.25 -3.02
N ARG A 187 18.10 3.57 -2.79
CA ARG A 187 18.95 4.55 -3.48
C ARG A 187 19.61 5.51 -2.50
N ALA A 188 20.59 6.24 -3.02
CA ALA A 188 21.07 7.50 -2.48
C ALA A 188 19.96 8.56 -2.55
N SER A 189 18.99 8.43 -1.64
CA SER A 189 17.91 9.37 -1.40
C SER A 189 18.40 10.53 -0.52
N LEU A 190 17.49 11.44 -0.20
CA LEU A 190 17.81 12.68 0.50
C LEU A 190 18.38 12.39 1.89
N THR A 191 17.90 11.31 2.52
CA THR A 191 18.21 10.95 3.90
C THR A 191 19.08 9.70 4.07
N ASN A 192 19.24 8.82 3.07
CA ASN A 192 20.13 7.66 3.22
C ASN A 192 21.61 8.05 3.29
N ASP A 193 22.06 8.90 2.36
CA ASP A 193 23.43 9.43 2.37
C ASP A 193 23.51 10.86 2.95
N GLY A 194 22.42 11.36 3.54
CA GLY A 194 22.33 12.74 4.05
C GLY A 194 22.67 13.78 2.99
N CYS A 195 22.14 13.60 1.77
CA CYS A 195 22.31 14.52 0.64
C CYS A 195 23.77 14.83 0.22
N ARG A 196 24.73 13.95 0.56
CA ARG A 196 26.18 14.11 0.31
C ARG A 196 26.62 13.95 -1.15
N PHE A 197 25.85 14.49 -2.10
CA PHE A 197 26.18 14.46 -3.53
C PHE A 197 27.41 15.32 -3.89
N GLY A 198 27.81 16.23 -3.00
CA GLY A 198 29.03 17.04 -3.09
C GLY A 198 28.96 18.24 -4.04
N THR A 199 28.11 18.20 -5.06
CA THR A 199 27.75 19.36 -5.89
C THR A 199 26.28 19.36 -6.28
N LYS A 200 25.74 20.52 -6.67
CA LYS A 200 24.37 20.69 -7.16
C LYS A 200 24.06 19.77 -8.34
N GLU A 201 24.97 19.71 -9.32
CA GLU A 201 24.80 18.98 -10.57
C GLU A 201 24.70 17.48 -10.29
N LYS A 202 25.48 16.96 -9.34
CA LYS A 202 25.40 15.56 -8.90
C LYS A 202 24.09 15.27 -8.17
N CYS A 203 23.60 16.19 -7.35
CA CYS A 203 22.29 16.07 -6.70
C CYS A 203 21.16 16.04 -7.75
N VAL A 204 21.10 17.01 -8.65
CA VAL A 204 20.08 17.08 -9.72
C VAL A 204 20.15 15.85 -10.63
N THR A 205 21.36 15.44 -11.04
CA THR A 205 21.56 14.22 -11.85
C THR A 205 21.06 12.97 -11.13
N ASN A 206 21.34 12.82 -9.83
CA ASN A 206 20.84 11.69 -9.05
C ASN A 206 19.31 11.69 -8.93
N LEU A 207 18.68 12.84 -8.67
CA LEU A 207 17.22 12.95 -8.64
C LEU A 207 16.61 12.64 -10.02
N CYS A 208 17.16 13.17 -11.11
CA CYS A 208 16.70 12.87 -12.47
C CYS A 208 16.87 11.39 -12.85
N ASN A 209 17.97 10.74 -12.45
CA ASN A 209 18.15 9.29 -12.62
C ASN A 209 17.10 8.48 -11.84
N ASN A 210 16.64 8.95 -10.67
CA ASN A 210 15.61 8.26 -9.90
C ASN A 210 14.20 8.52 -10.47
N TYR A 211 13.93 9.71 -11.02
CA TYR A 211 12.70 9.96 -11.78
C TYR A 211 12.63 9.11 -13.05
N GLU A 212 13.65 9.12 -13.89
CA GLU A 212 13.69 8.34 -15.15
C GLU A 212 13.31 6.87 -14.90
N GLN A 213 13.88 6.28 -13.86
CA GLN A 213 13.66 4.88 -13.52
C GLN A 213 12.30 4.64 -12.88
N PHE A 214 11.77 5.58 -12.09
CA PHE A 214 10.38 5.53 -11.62
C PHE A 214 9.40 5.59 -12.79
N PHE A 215 9.59 6.53 -13.73
CA PHE A 215 8.79 6.68 -14.95
C PHE A 215 8.92 5.46 -15.89
N TRP A 216 10.06 4.78 -15.91
CA TRP A 216 10.22 3.49 -16.58
C TRP A 216 9.40 2.40 -15.89
N ARG A 217 9.58 2.24 -14.58
CA ARG A 217 9.05 1.12 -13.77
C ARG A 217 7.55 1.22 -13.45
N MET A 218 6.94 2.40 -13.55
CA MET A 218 5.49 2.59 -13.35
C MET A 218 4.61 1.97 -14.46
N ARG A 219 5.21 1.48 -15.55
CA ARG A 219 4.53 0.68 -16.59
C ARG A 219 5.09 -0.74 -16.56
N PRO A 220 4.33 -1.77 -16.13
CA PRO A 220 4.80 -3.15 -16.07
C PRO A 220 5.38 -3.67 -17.39
N ARG A 221 4.79 -3.27 -18.52
CA ARG A 221 5.21 -3.64 -19.87
C ARG A 221 6.66 -3.25 -20.18
N ASN A 222 7.14 -2.10 -19.68
CA ASN A 222 8.52 -1.63 -19.87
C ASN A 222 9.59 -2.57 -19.28
N LEU A 223 9.21 -3.47 -18.35
CA LEU A 223 10.12 -4.43 -17.72
C LEU A 223 10.07 -5.82 -18.37
N GLN A 224 9.11 -6.08 -19.26
CA GLN A 224 8.92 -7.38 -19.92
C GLN A 224 9.73 -7.48 -21.22
N ASN A 225 10.09 -8.70 -21.61
CA ASN A 225 10.95 -8.94 -22.77
C ASN A 225 10.13 -9.06 -24.07
N GLU A 226 10.14 -8.01 -24.89
CA GLU A 226 9.42 -7.95 -26.18
C GLU A 226 9.82 -9.07 -27.18
N PHE A 227 10.96 -9.74 -26.97
CA PHE A 227 11.45 -10.82 -27.83
C PHE A 227 10.90 -12.22 -27.50
N ASP A 228 10.11 -12.41 -26.44
CA ASP A 228 9.57 -13.72 -26.06
C ASP A 228 8.22 -14.00 -26.76
N THR A 229 8.27 -14.18 -28.08
CA THR A 229 7.09 -14.19 -28.97
C THR A 229 6.09 -15.33 -28.72
N ASP A 230 6.48 -16.37 -27.98
CA ASP A 230 5.60 -17.51 -27.65
C ASP A 230 4.75 -17.21 -26.39
N VAL A 231 5.18 -16.25 -25.56
CA VAL A 231 4.43 -15.77 -24.40
C VAL A 231 3.50 -14.63 -24.85
N LYS A 232 2.26 -14.98 -25.23
CA LYS A 232 1.16 -14.01 -25.46
C LYS A 232 1.18 -12.92 -24.39
N ASP A 233 1.16 -11.65 -24.82
CA ASP A 233 1.33 -10.46 -23.96
C ASP A 233 0.69 -10.65 -22.57
N LEU A 234 1.52 -10.90 -21.54
CA LEU A 234 1.03 -11.09 -20.16
C LEU A 234 0.26 -9.87 -19.68
N PHE A 235 0.63 -8.70 -20.19
CA PHE A 235 -0.11 -7.45 -20.06
C PHE A 235 -0.41 -6.88 -21.46
N PRO A 236 -1.57 -7.20 -22.08
CA PRO A 236 -1.90 -6.83 -23.46
C PRO A 236 -2.28 -5.35 -23.64
N GLN A 237 -2.03 -4.51 -22.63
CA GLN A 237 -2.27 -3.07 -22.61
C GLN A 237 -1.12 -2.39 -21.86
N ASP A 238 -0.72 -1.20 -22.28
CA ASP A 238 0.30 -0.37 -21.60
C ASP A 238 -0.33 0.32 -20.36
N PHE A 239 -0.75 -0.49 -19.39
CA PHE A 239 -1.37 -0.02 -18.16
C PHE A 239 -0.34 0.52 -17.16
N LEU A 240 -0.82 1.33 -16.23
CA LEU A 240 -0.01 1.92 -15.16
C LEU A 240 -0.25 1.17 -13.85
N LEU A 241 0.74 1.20 -12.95
CA LEU A 241 0.48 0.85 -11.55
C LEU A 241 -0.55 1.81 -10.95
N ARG A 242 -1.54 1.26 -10.23
CA ARG A 242 -2.62 2.02 -9.60
C ARG A 242 -2.09 3.17 -8.74
N GLY A 243 -2.57 4.39 -8.97
CA GLY A 243 -2.14 5.61 -8.31
C GLY A 243 -1.07 6.40 -9.09
N CYS A 244 -0.55 5.87 -10.21
CA CYS A 244 0.39 6.57 -11.09
C CYS A 244 -0.29 7.39 -12.21
N GLU A 245 -1.63 7.42 -12.28
CA GLU A 245 -2.38 7.95 -13.43
C GLU A 245 -2.10 9.43 -13.66
N TYR A 246 -1.96 10.21 -12.60
CA TYR A 246 -1.60 11.62 -12.73
C TYR A 246 -0.15 11.84 -13.19
N MET A 247 0.79 10.97 -12.80
CA MET A 247 2.18 11.05 -13.26
C MET A 247 2.30 10.85 -14.77
N GLN A 248 1.40 10.10 -15.42
CA GLN A 248 1.40 9.94 -16.87
C GLN A 248 1.30 11.28 -17.63
N ASN A 249 0.62 12.27 -17.04
CA ASN A 249 0.48 13.61 -17.63
C ASN A 249 1.77 14.45 -17.50
N LEU A 250 2.68 14.06 -16.60
CA LEU A 250 3.97 14.71 -16.42
C LEU A 250 4.99 14.04 -17.36
N THR A 251 5.08 14.52 -18.59
CA THR A 251 6.03 14.01 -19.59
C THR A 251 7.48 14.15 -19.11
N PHE A 252 8.08 13.06 -18.64
CA PHE A 252 9.46 13.07 -18.18
C PHE A 252 10.45 13.06 -19.36
N ASN A 253 11.36 14.03 -19.36
CA ASN A 253 12.52 14.09 -20.24
C ASN A 253 13.77 14.40 -19.39
N MET A 254 14.85 13.62 -19.55
CA MET A 254 16.10 13.79 -18.81
C MET A 254 16.73 15.18 -19.02
N GLU A 255 16.68 15.72 -20.24
CA GLU A 255 17.24 17.04 -20.56
C GLU A 255 16.41 18.21 -19.99
N GLU A 256 15.10 18.00 -19.80
CA GLU A 256 14.21 18.98 -19.16
C GLU A 256 14.32 18.88 -17.64
N CYS A 257 14.48 17.67 -17.11
CA CYS A 257 14.67 17.41 -15.68
C CYS A 257 15.88 18.17 -15.12
N GLN A 258 16.99 18.25 -15.86
CA GLN A 258 18.17 19.01 -15.43
C GLN A 258 17.93 20.54 -15.37
N LYS A 259 16.87 21.04 -16.03
CA LYS A 259 16.47 22.47 -16.10
C LYS A 259 15.31 22.81 -15.15
N ARG A 260 14.96 21.89 -14.24
CA ARG A 260 13.87 22.05 -13.28
C ARG A 260 14.28 22.87 -12.06
N VAL A 261 13.60 24.00 -11.86
CA VAL A 261 13.90 24.92 -10.76
C VAL A 261 13.59 24.30 -9.39
N ASP A 262 12.56 23.44 -9.31
CA ASP A 262 12.17 22.70 -8.10
C ASP A 262 13.15 21.56 -7.71
N LEU A 263 14.08 21.21 -8.60
CA LEU A 263 15.22 20.32 -8.31
C LEU A 263 16.49 21.12 -8.03
N GLY A 264 16.79 22.15 -8.83
CA GLY A 264 17.92 23.05 -8.59
C GLY A 264 17.84 23.71 -7.21
N GLY A 265 16.69 24.31 -6.89
CA GLY A 265 16.45 24.93 -5.59
C GLY A 265 16.43 23.92 -4.43
N PHE A 266 15.89 22.72 -4.64
CA PHE A 266 15.97 21.66 -3.63
C PHE A 266 17.43 21.29 -3.31
N CYS A 267 18.25 21.10 -4.34
CA CYS A 267 19.66 20.71 -4.22
C CYS A 267 20.55 21.81 -3.60
N ASP A 268 20.25 23.09 -3.86
CA ASP A 268 21.02 24.22 -3.30
C ASP A 268 20.62 24.57 -1.85
N CYS A 269 19.36 24.38 -1.49
CA CYS A 269 18.79 24.88 -0.24
C CYS A 269 18.46 23.80 0.79
N LEU A 270 17.54 22.88 0.48
CA LEU A 270 17.07 21.89 1.47
C LEU A 270 18.05 20.72 1.62
N CYS A 271 18.64 20.27 0.52
CA CYS A 271 19.52 19.10 0.48
C CYS A 271 20.72 19.20 1.45
N PRO A 272 21.48 20.31 1.53
CA PRO A 272 22.58 20.46 2.49
C PRO A 272 22.17 20.35 3.97
N SER A 273 20.89 20.59 4.28
CA SER A 273 20.37 20.74 5.65
C SER A 273 19.51 19.56 6.12
N LEU A 274 19.19 18.61 5.24
CA LEU A 274 18.59 17.31 5.57
C LEU A 274 19.40 16.44 6.57
N PRO A 275 20.75 16.54 6.69
CA PRO A 275 21.48 15.94 7.82
C PRO A 275 21.05 16.46 9.20
N THR A 276 20.54 17.70 9.29
CA THR A 276 19.99 18.26 10.54
C THR A 276 18.65 17.62 10.87
N ILE A 277 17.76 17.46 9.86
CA ILE A 277 16.48 16.74 10.00
C ILE A 277 16.70 15.37 10.67
N GLN A 278 17.66 14.58 10.20
CA GLN A 278 17.89 13.23 10.74
C GLN A 278 18.22 13.18 12.23
N LYS A 279 18.85 14.22 12.79
CA LYS A 279 19.22 14.29 14.22
C LYS A 279 18.00 14.49 15.14
N LEU A 280 16.87 14.93 14.61
CA LEU A 280 15.66 15.28 15.37
C LEU A 280 14.73 14.07 15.63
N GLY A 281 15.23 12.84 15.46
CA GLY A 281 14.53 11.60 15.87
C GLY A 281 13.72 10.89 14.77
N PHE A 282 13.81 11.33 13.51
CA PHE A 282 12.92 10.91 12.41
C PHE A 282 13.17 9.52 11.79
N ALA A 283 13.57 8.53 12.59
CA ALA A 283 13.75 7.14 12.13
C ALA A 283 12.53 6.62 11.33
N ASN A 284 11.31 6.98 11.75
CA ASN A 284 10.06 6.55 11.10
C ASN A 284 9.60 7.49 9.96
N CYS A 285 9.88 8.80 10.04
CA CYS A 285 9.45 9.78 9.03
C CYS A 285 10.34 9.77 7.78
N LYS A 286 11.62 9.41 7.94
CA LYS A 286 12.71 9.41 6.93
C LYS A 286 12.24 9.14 5.50
N MET A 287 11.68 7.95 5.29
CA MET A 287 11.30 7.44 3.97
C MET A 287 10.06 8.13 3.37
N MET A 288 9.09 8.54 4.21
CA MET A 288 7.89 9.25 3.76
C MET A 288 8.21 10.69 3.34
N VAL A 289 9.13 11.36 4.04
CA VAL A 289 9.57 12.72 3.71
C VAL A 289 10.30 12.74 2.37
N ASP A 290 11.20 11.79 2.12
CA ASP A 290 11.90 11.65 0.84
C ASP A 290 10.93 11.31 -0.30
N GLY A 291 10.01 10.38 -0.06
CA GLY A 291 8.95 10.03 -1.00
C GLY A 291 8.00 11.20 -1.32
N TYR A 292 7.71 12.07 -0.35
CA TYR A 292 6.92 13.28 -0.60
C TYR A 292 7.71 14.30 -1.44
N PHE A 293 8.93 14.66 -1.02
CA PHE A 293 9.72 15.68 -1.71
C PHE A 293 10.06 15.31 -3.14
N MET A 294 10.22 14.01 -3.42
CA MET A 294 10.41 13.51 -4.77
C MET A 294 9.08 13.36 -5.53
N PHE A 295 8.06 12.70 -4.97
CA PHE A 295 6.88 12.30 -5.74
C PHE A 295 5.54 12.81 -5.19
N GLY A 296 5.38 12.90 -3.86
CA GLY A 296 4.15 13.39 -3.22
C GLY A 296 3.77 14.83 -3.58
N ARG A 297 4.75 15.71 -3.79
CA ARG A 297 4.50 17.10 -4.26
C ARG A 297 3.88 17.18 -5.66
N PHE A 298 3.85 16.08 -6.41
CA PHE A 298 3.15 15.95 -7.69
C PHE A 298 1.75 15.33 -7.54
N GLY A 299 1.21 15.24 -6.32
CA GLY A 299 -0.13 14.69 -6.06
C GLY A 299 -0.20 13.17 -6.24
N LEU A 300 0.88 12.43 -5.99
CA LEU A 300 0.86 10.97 -6.06
C LEU A 300 0.07 10.37 -4.90
N GLU A 301 -0.86 9.47 -5.20
CA GLU A 301 -1.71 8.84 -4.20
C GLU A 301 -0.89 8.10 -3.13
N GLY A 302 -1.24 8.32 -1.85
CA GLY A 302 -0.58 7.70 -0.70
C GLY A 302 0.77 8.32 -0.32
N MET A 303 1.32 9.28 -1.07
CA MET A 303 2.61 9.92 -0.78
C MET A 303 2.46 11.23 -0.02
N SER A 304 1.83 11.17 1.15
CA SER A 304 1.72 12.29 2.09
C SER A 304 2.84 12.30 3.13
N VAL A 305 3.24 13.49 3.61
CA VAL A 305 4.00 13.56 4.87
C VAL A 305 3.05 13.27 6.03
N PRO A 306 3.36 12.30 6.92
CA PRO A 306 2.53 12.01 8.08
C PRO A 306 2.43 13.23 9.01
N LYS A 307 1.28 13.40 9.68
CA LYS A 307 1.01 14.58 10.53
C LYS A 307 2.04 14.77 11.65
N ASP A 308 2.62 13.70 12.16
CA ASP A 308 3.65 13.75 13.21
C ASP A 308 5.02 14.24 12.67
N CYS A 309 5.21 14.20 11.35
CA CYS A 309 6.41 14.65 10.63
C CYS A 309 6.24 16.08 10.06
N GLU A 310 4.99 16.52 9.83
CA GLU A 310 4.64 17.82 9.23
C GLU A 310 5.24 19.04 9.96
N PRO A 311 5.19 19.16 11.31
CA PRO A 311 5.77 20.31 12.02
C PRO A 311 7.27 20.50 11.81
N GLU A 312 7.98 19.41 11.49
CA GLU A 312 9.44 19.32 11.54
C GLU A 312 10.07 19.47 10.16
N VAL A 313 9.40 18.94 9.12
CA VAL A 313 9.62 19.42 7.74
C VAL A 313 9.44 20.94 7.68
N CYS A 314 8.39 21.46 8.34
CA CYS A 314 8.14 22.90 8.39
C CYS A 314 9.13 23.70 9.25
N ARG A 315 9.67 23.14 10.34
CA ARG A 315 10.77 23.78 11.07
C ARG A 315 11.99 23.97 10.20
N VAL A 316 12.42 22.94 9.47
CA VAL A 316 13.61 23.07 8.62
C VAL A 316 13.35 23.95 7.39
N MET A 317 12.13 24.00 6.83
CA MET A 317 11.80 25.05 5.85
C MET A 317 11.95 26.47 6.44
N ASP A 318 11.50 26.70 7.67
CA ASP A 318 11.60 27.99 8.36
C ASP A 318 13.04 28.39 8.70
N GLU A 319 13.85 27.45 9.19
CA GLU A 319 15.29 27.64 9.41
C GLU A 319 16.00 27.94 8.09
N GLN A 320 15.67 27.22 7.02
CA GLN A 320 16.36 27.35 5.73
C GLN A 320 15.96 28.59 4.94
N ARG A 321 14.74 29.14 5.03
CA ARG A 321 14.37 30.35 4.26
C ARG A 321 15.27 31.57 4.54
N LEU A 322 15.92 31.61 5.70
CA LEU A 322 16.87 32.65 6.11
C LEU A 322 18.31 32.39 5.65
N SER A 323 18.61 31.20 5.11
CA SER A 323 19.92 30.89 4.52
C SER A 323 20.14 31.71 3.24
N PRO A 324 21.36 32.25 3.02
CA PRO A 324 21.73 32.88 1.75
C PRO A 324 21.54 31.97 0.52
N THR A 325 21.62 30.64 0.67
CA THR A 325 21.38 29.67 -0.43
C THR A 325 19.90 29.51 -0.79
N CYS A 326 18.99 29.95 0.08
CA CYS A 326 17.55 29.75 -0.03
C CYS A 326 16.76 31.03 -0.33
N ALA A 327 17.37 32.21 -0.14
CA ALA A 327 16.71 33.51 -0.19
C ALA A 327 15.96 33.80 -1.52
N GLY A 328 16.38 33.19 -2.64
CA GLY A 328 15.71 33.32 -3.95
C GLY A 328 14.55 32.34 -4.20
N LEU A 329 14.31 31.36 -3.32
CA LEU A 329 13.40 30.24 -3.57
C LEU A 329 11.99 30.40 -2.98
N ASN A 330 11.76 31.47 -2.20
CA ASN A 330 10.51 31.71 -1.46
C ASN A 330 10.11 30.50 -0.61
N VAL A 331 11.06 29.92 0.14
CA VAL A 331 10.82 28.81 1.07
C VAL A 331 9.85 29.28 2.17
N PRO A 332 8.74 28.57 2.40
CA PRO A 332 7.69 29.04 3.33
C PRO A 332 8.18 29.04 4.77
N ASN A 333 7.66 29.98 5.56
CA ASN A 333 7.87 29.99 7.00
C ASN A 333 7.10 28.86 7.72
N LEU A 334 7.38 28.66 9.01
CA LEU A 334 6.80 27.56 9.82
C LEU A 334 5.27 27.47 9.74
N GLN A 335 4.58 28.61 9.67
CA GLN A 335 3.12 28.67 9.63
C GLN A 335 2.59 28.53 8.19
N GLU A 336 3.24 29.17 7.21
CA GLU A 336 2.93 29.02 5.79
C GLU A 336 3.06 27.57 5.33
N CYS A 337 4.09 26.86 5.82
CA CYS A 337 4.32 25.46 5.52
C CYS A 337 3.21 24.54 6.08
N LYS A 338 2.80 24.75 7.34
CA LYS A 338 1.67 24.03 7.96
C LYS A 338 0.34 24.32 7.25
N ALA A 339 0.20 25.53 6.71
CA ALA A 339 -0.95 25.93 5.91
C ALA A 339 -0.98 25.22 4.54
N ILE A 340 0.16 25.11 3.84
CA ILE A 340 0.28 24.50 2.49
C ILE A 340 -0.17 23.02 2.44
N GLN A 341 -0.28 22.33 3.57
CA GLN A 341 -0.67 20.92 3.66
C GLN A 341 0.23 19.98 2.85
N ILE A 342 1.50 19.92 3.26
CA ILE A 342 2.46 18.89 2.86
C ILE A 342 1.92 17.46 3.11
N SER A 343 0.92 17.32 3.99
CA SER A 343 0.19 16.08 4.24
C SER A 343 -0.92 15.73 3.22
N THR A 344 -1.39 16.65 2.37
CA THR A 344 -2.67 16.47 1.64
C THR A 344 -2.78 17.21 0.29
N VAL A 345 -1.72 17.23 -0.53
CA VAL A 345 -1.85 17.60 -1.96
C VAL A 345 -2.84 16.64 -2.63
N PRO A 346 -4.00 17.09 -3.17
CA PRO A 346 -4.97 16.19 -3.78
C PRO A 346 -4.41 15.51 -5.04
N PRO A 347 -4.88 14.31 -5.42
CA PRO A 347 -4.54 13.71 -6.71
C PRO A 347 -4.91 14.66 -7.86
N GLY A 348 -3.89 15.15 -8.56
CA GLY A 348 -4.04 16.17 -9.61
C GLY A 348 -4.31 17.60 -9.15
N GLY A 349 -4.17 17.90 -7.86
CA GLY A 349 -4.19 19.28 -7.35
C GLY A 349 -2.96 20.07 -7.79
N ASN A 350 -3.14 21.35 -8.14
CA ASN A 350 -2.01 22.27 -8.29
C ASN A 350 -1.31 22.42 -6.92
N PRO A 351 0.00 22.17 -6.79
CA PRO A 351 0.73 22.27 -5.52
C PRO A 351 0.76 23.69 -4.91
N CYS A 352 0.36 24.70 -5.70
CA CYS A 352 0.06 26.05 -5.25
C CYS A 352 -1.40 26.39 -5.64
N PRO A 353 -2.41 25.86 -4.92
CA PRO A 353 -3.81 25.90 -5.34
C PRO A 353 -4.35 27.33 -5.52
N TRP A 354 -3.77 28.30 -4.80
CA TRP A 354 -4.11 29.72 -4.84
C TRP A 354 -3.74 30.44 -6.14
N LYS A 355 -3.07 29.77 -7.08
CA LYS A 355 -2.98 30.23 -8.49
C LYS A 355 -4.31 30.08 -9.24
N HIS A 356 -5.32 29.47 -8.63
CA HIS A 356 -6.68 29.36 -9.16
C HIS A 356 -7.72 29.85 -8.15
N HIS A 357 -8.81 30.41 -8.68
CA HIS A 357 -10.00 30.73 -7.90
C HIS A 357 -10.90 29.50 -7.72
N SER A 358 -11.81 29.55 -6.74
CA SER A 358 -12.79 28.50 -6.44
C SER A 358 -13.77 28.19 -7.59
N GLY A 359 -13.92 29.10 -8.55
CA GLY A 359 -14.89 29.01 -9.64
C GLY A 359 -16.28 29.57 -9.31
N GLU A 360 -16.50 30.01 -8.07
CA GLU A 360 -17.77 30.57 -7.59
C GLU A 360 -17.54 31.93 -6.89
N ASP A 361 -18.44 32.88 -7.11
CA ASP A 361 -18.40 34.20 -6.46
C ASP A 361 -18.67 34.07 -4.95
N ASP A 362 -17.95 34.85 -4.15
CA ASP A 362 -18.01 34.83 -2.67
C ASP A 362 -17.79 33.47 -1.99
N VAL A 363 -17.37 32.42 -2.72
CA VAL A 363 -16.98 31.12 -2.15
C VAL A 363 -15.47 30.97 -2.08
N LEU A 364 -14.93 30.79 -0.87
CA LEU A 364 -13.54 30.40 -0.65
C LEU A 364 -13.40 28.87 -0.73
N VAL A 365 -12.22 28.38 -1.09
CA VAL A 365 -11.79 27.03 -0.71
C VAL A 365 -10.64 27.17 0.27
N CYS A 366 -10.74 26.53 1.43
CA CYS A 366 -9.68 26.51 2.44
C CYS A 366 -8.64 25.44 2.10
N LEU A 367 -7.51 25.42 2.82
CA LEU A 367 -6.39 24.54 2.47
C LEU A 367 -6.67 23.05 2.71
N ASP A 368 -7.70 22.70 3.49
CA ASP A 368 -8.21 21.34 3.68
C ASP A 368 -9.29 20.93 2.66
N GLY A 369 -9.58 21.77 1.67
CA GLY A 369 -10.65 21.57 0.70
C GLY A 369 -12.05 21.94 1.19
N HIS A 370 -12.20 22.43 2.43
CA HIS A 370 -13.47 22.95 2.91
C HIS A 370 -13.89 24.20 2.11
N ARG A 371 -15.19 24.40 1.88
CA ARG A 371 -15.71 25.51 1.07
C ARG A 371 -16.54 26.44 1.94
N CYS A 372 -16.02 27.65 2.17
CA CYS A 372 -16.68 28.66 3.01
C CYS A 372 -17.41 29.70 2.15
N SER A 373 -18.64 30.06 2.52
CA SER A 373 -19.38 31.18 1.95
C SER A 373 -19.04 32.48 2.68
N ILE A 374 -18.40 33.43 1.99
CA ILE A 374 -18.07 34.76 2.53
C ILE A 374 -19.33 35.51 2.98
N SER A 375 -20.48 35.28 2.33
CA SER A 375 -21.74 35.96 2.67
C SER A 375 -22.47 35.36 3.88
N GLU A 376 -22.20 34.10 4.24
CA GLU A 376 -22.88 33.40 5.35
C GLU A 376 -21.96 33.21 6.57
N GLU A 377 -20.70 32.84 6.35
CA GLU A 377 -19.71 32.48 7.38
C GLU A 377 -18.64 33.57 7.56
N GLY A 378 -18.58 34.52 6.63
CA GLY A 378 -17.66 35.65 6.67
C GLY A 378 -16.23 35.30 6.23
N TRP A 379 -15.40 36.34 6.15
CA TRP A 379 -14.02 36.20 5.68
C TRP A 379 -13.15 35.28 6.54
N ALA A 380 -13.40 35.16 7.84
CA ALA A 380 -12.55 34.46 8.80
C ALA A 380 -12.77 32.94 8.87
N CYS A 381 -13.74 32.38 8.12
CA CYS A 381 -14.07 30.95 8.15
C CYS A 381 -12.84 30.04 7.97
N CYS A 382 -11.97 30.33 6.99
CA CYS A 382 -10.78 29.51 6.76
C CYS A 382 -9.74 29.54 7.90
N ALA A 383 -9.62 30.66 8.63
CA ALA A 383 -8.77 30.74 9.82
C ALA A 383 -9.30 29.90 11.00
N SER A 384 -10.62 29.83 11.18
CA SER A 384 -11.22 29.30 12.42
C SER A 384 -10.94 27.80 12.65
N ASN A 385 -10.92 26.97 11.60
CA ASN A 385 -10.56 25.55 11.71
C ASN A 385 -9.81 24.97 10.47
N HIS A 386 -9.76 25.68 9.34
CA HIS A 386 -9.45 25.10 8.03
C HIS A 386 -8.03 25.45 7.51
N ARG A 387 -7.11 25.73 8.43
CA ARG A 387 -5.68 26.08 8.22
C ARG A 387 -5.38 27.33 7.38
N GLY A 388 -6.39 28.07 6.91
CA GLY A 388 -6.23 29.25 6.04
C GLY A 388 -6.73 29.02 4.61
N ARG A 389 -6.63 30.05 3.78
CA ARG A 389 -7.23 30.10 2.42
C ARG A 389 -6.40 29.29 1.43
N GLY A 390 -7.04 28.37 0.70
CA GLY A 390 -6.43 27.60 -0.38
C GLY A 390 -6.68 28.19 -1.76
N GLN A 391 -7.89 28.69 -2.00
CA GLN A 391 -8.31 29.40 -3.21
C GLN A 391 -9.19 30.59 -2.86
N CYS A 392 -9.04 31.67 -3.63
CA CYS A 392 -9.87 32.86 -3.54
C CYS A 392 -11.19 32.72 -4.35
N PRO A 393 -12.24 33.50 -4.06
CA PRO A 393 -13.49 33.44 -4.82
C PRO A 393 -13.32 34.02 -6.23
N ALA A 394 -14.22 33.66 -7.16
CA ALA A 394 -14.11 34.07 -8.56
C ALA A 394 -14.16 35.61 -8.78
N ASN A 395 -14.90 36.33 -7.95
CA ASN A 395 -14.99 37.80 -7.95
C ASN A 395 -13.75 38.54 -7.39
N LEU A 396 -12.86 37.85 -6.67
CA LEU A 396 -11.61 38.38 -6.09
C LEU A 396 -10.46 37.37 -6.29
N PRO A 397 -10.14 36.99 -7.54
CA PRO A 397 -9.46 35.72 -7.84
C PRO A 397 -7.97 35.68 -7.46
N VAL A 398 -7.34 36.83 -7.20
CA VAL A 398 -5.91 36.90 -6.89
C VAL A 398 -5.69 36.77 -5.39
N MET A 399 -5.04 35.69 -4.96
CA MET A 399 -4.42 35.63 -3.64
C MET A 399 -3.15 36.49 -3.63
N CYS A 400 -3.06 37.43 -2.70
CA CYS A 400 -1.93 38.36 -2.58
C CYS A 400 -0.77 37.79 -1.76
N THR A 401 0.43 38.36 -1.87
CA THR A 401 1.52 38.11 -0.90
C THR A 401 1.22 38.65 0.50
N THR A 402 0.36 39.67 0.62
CA THR A 402 0.00 40.30 1.90
C THR A 402 -0.96 39.44 2.72
N LEU A 403 -0.67 39.25 4.01
CA LEU A 403 -1.61 38.69 4.99
C LEU A 403 -2.73 39.69 5.32
N CYS A 404 -3.98 39.22 5.31
CA CYS A 404 -5.17 39.98 5.66
C CYS A 404 -5.67 39.69 7.09
N SER A 405 -5.36 38.52 7.65
CA SER A 405 -5.74 38.17 9.02
C SER A 405 -4.80 37.12 9.62
N GLY A 406 -4.41 37.30 10.88
CA GLY A 406 -3.55 36.38 11.61
C GLY A 406 -2.23 36.06 10.89
N ILE A 407 -1.82 34.80 10.96
CA ILE A 407 -0.51 34.30 10.52
C ILE A 407 -0.53 33.52 9.19
N THR A 408 -1.71 33.13 8.68
CA THR A 408 -1.82 32.27 7.49
C THR A 408 -2.89 32.69 6.47
N GLU A 409 -3.74 33.69 6.76
CA GLU A 409 -4.70 34.17 5.77
C GLU A 409 -4.14 35.30 4.91
N TYR A 410 -3.73 34.96 3.69
CA TYR A 410 -3.46 35.93 2.64
C TYR A 410 -4.74 36.65 2.19
N CYS A 411 -4.60 37.89 1.69
CA CYS A 411 -5.71 38.63 1.11
C CYS A 411 -6.17 38.01 -0.23
N CYS A 412 -7.47 38.08 -0.51
CA CYS A 412 -8.02 37.91 -1.86
C CYS A 412 -8.39 39.28 -2.44
N LYS A 413 -8.05 39.54 -3.70
CA LYS A 413 -8.23 40.83 -4.39
C LYS A 413 -8.50 40.64 -5.88
N LYS A 414 -8.87 41.72 -6.57
CA LYS A 414 -8.96 41.72 -8.04
C LYS A 414 -7.56 41.77 -8.66
N GLU A 415 -7.50 41.40 -9.94
CA GLU A 415 -6.30 41.56 -10.75
C GLU A 415 -5.84 43.03 -10.74
N GLY A 416 -4.55 43.24 -10.47
CA GLY A 416 -3.94 44.58 -10.37
C GLY A 416 -4.12 45.31 -9.02
N GLU A 417 -4.97 44.84 -8.10
CA GLU A 417 -5.12 45.46 -6.77
C GLU A 417 -4.02 45.07 -5.76
N CYS A 418 -3.24 44.02 -6.03
CA CYS A 418 -2.12 43.60 -5.19
C CYS A 418 -1.08 42.77 -5.96
N THR A 419 0.09 42.55 -5.35
CA THR A 419 1.09 41.59 -5.84
C THR A 419 0.60 40.15 -5.62
N PRO A 420 0.46 39.32 -6.67
CA PRO A 420 0.03 37.92 -6.53
C PRO A 420 1.00 37.07 -5.71
N ARG A 421 0.47 36.12 -4.94
CA ARG A 421 1.23 35.16 -4.13
C ARG A 421 2.01 34.20 -5.02
N VAL A 422 3.33 34.39 -5.07
CA VAL A 422 4.26 33.50 -5.77
C VAL A 422 4.18 32.07 -5.19
N CYS A 423 4.34 31.06 -6.03
CA CYS A 423 4.47 29.67 -5.59
C CYS A 423 5.90 29.43 -5.06
N PRO A 424 6.09 28.79 -3.89
CA PRO A 424 7.42 28.36 -3.46
C PRO A 424 8.09 27.54 -4.56
N VAL A 425 9.34 27.85 -4.91
CA VAL A 425 10.03 27.24 -6.05
C VAL A 425 10.18 25.72 -5.87
N LEU A 426 10.24 25.26 -4.62
CA LEU A 426 10.28 23.85 -4.22
C LEU A 426 8.98 23.07 -4.49
N MET A 427 7.88 23.76 -4.79
CA MET A 427 6.56 23.20 -5.11
C MET A 427 6.18 23.45 -6.58
N GLU A 428 6.86 24.35 -7.29
CA GLU A 428 6.53 24.83 -8.62
C GLU A 428 7.07 23.86 -9.71
N ASN A 429 6.23 22.95 -10.22
CA ASN A 429 6.58 22.05 -11.34
C ASN A 429 6.50 22.77 -12.71
N TYR A 430 7.31 23.81 -12.90
CA TYR A 430 7.58 24.40 -14.21
C TYR A 430 9.07 24.31 -14.52
N TYR A 431 9.38 24.08 -15.79
CA TYR A 431 10.72 24.30 -16.31
C TYR A 431 11.04 25.79 -16.27
N GLU A 432 12.32 26.12 -16.06
CA GLU A 432 12.77 27.46 -16.41
C GLU A 432 12.64 27.59 -17.93
N LEU A 433 11.61 28.33 -18.39
CA LEU A 433 11.72 28.96 -19.69
C LEU A 433 12.85 29.98 -19.57
N VAL A 434 14.06 29.49 -19.85
CA VAL A 434 15.15 30.28 -20.37
C VAL A 434 14.66 30.78 -21.72
N VAL A 435 13.81 31.83 -21.68
CA VAL A 435 13.52 32.68 -22.82
C VAL A 435 14.90 33.05 -23.33
N PRO A 436 15.31 32.60 -24.52
CA PRO A 436 16.65 32.87 -24.98
C PRO A 436 16.77 34.38 -25.01
N ILE A 437 17.63 34.92 -24.15
CA ILE A 437 17.90 36.35 -24.14
C ILE A 437 18.61 36.58 -25.47
N THR A 438 17.82 36.87 -26.50
CA THR A 438 18.30 37.36 -27.77
C THR A 438 18.85 38.72 -27.45
N THR A 439 20.10 38.73 -27.01
CA THR A 439 20.95 39.90 -26.84
C THR A 439 21.02 40.52 -28.22
N THR A 440 20.05 41.37 -28.53
CA THR A 440 20.00 42.17 -29.74
C THR A 440 21.31 42.93 -29.74
N THR A 441 22.21 42.54 -30.63
CA THR A 441 23.58 43.06 -30.66
C THR A 441 23.53 44.51 -31.09
N THR A 442 23.25 45.39 -30.13
CA THR A 442 23.07 46.82 -30.35
C THR A 442 24.29 47.32 -31.09
N THR A 443 24.09 47.87 -32.28
CA THR A 443 25.18 48.24 -33.19
C THR A 443 26.07 49.30 -32.54
N VAL A 444 27.18 48.84 -31.96
CA VAL A 444 28.23 49.71 -31.44
C VAL A 444 28.80 50.50 -32.63
N PRO A 445 28.83 51.85 -32.58
CA PRO A 445 29.34 52.65 -33.68
C PRO A 445 30.85 52.39 -33.89
N PRO A 446 31.34 52.42 -35.14
CA PRO A 446 32.74 52.09 -35.45
C PRO A 446 33.68 53.20 -34.96
N GLY A 447 34.41 52.98 -33.87
CA GLY A 447 35.17 54.08 -33.26
C GLY A 447 36.13 53.80 -32.10
N ALA A 448 36.69 52.59 -31.95
CA ALA A 448 37.89 52.38 -31.11
C ALA A 448 38.62 51.07 -31.48
N SER A 449 39.93 51.15 -31.71
CA SER A 449 40.82 49.98 -31.74
C SER A 449 41.42 49.75 -30.36
N LEU A 450 41.43 48.50 -29.88
CA LEU A 450 42.48 47.99 -29.00
C LEU A 450 42.57 46.47 -29.14
N GLU A 451 43.79 45.96 -29.09
CA GLU A 451 44.09 44.55 -29.38
C GLU A 451 43.83 43.67 -28.14
N GLY A 452 43.11 42.57 -28.34
CA GLY A 452 42.88 41.53 -27.34
C GLY A 452 42.56 40.23 -28.07
N ALA A 453 43.40 39.21 -27.89
CA ALA A 453 43.36 38.02 -28.73
C ALA A 453 42.37 36.97 -28.23
N ASP A 454 41.35 36.67 -29.04
CA ASP A 454 40.60 35.41 -28.99
C ASP A 454 40.57 34.79 -30.40
N ALA A 455 41.25 33.66 -30.55
CA ALA A 455 41.44 33.01 -31.84
C ALA A 455 40.18 32.25 -32.28
N LYS A 456 39.24 32.94 -32.94
CA LYS A 456 38.17 32.28 -33.69
C LYS A 456 38.76 31.47 -34.84
N GLU A 457 38.93 30.17 -34.59
CA GLU A 457 39.47 29.19 -35.54
C GLU A 457 38.53 29.04 -36.75
N GLN A 458 38.73 29.89 -37.76
CA GLN A 458 38.05 29.80 -39.03
C GLN A 458 38.54 28.55 -39.78
N VAL A 459 37.81 27.45 -39.64
CA VAL A 459 37.99 26.22 -40.41
C VAL A 459 37.81 26.54 -41.90
N ARG A 460 38.93 26.84 -42.58
CA ARG A 460 38.99 27.02 -44.03
C ARG A 460 38.79 25.67 -44.72
N VAL A 461 37.52 25.34 -44.97
CA VAL A 461 37.16 24.21 -45.83
C VAL A 461 37.81 24.43 -47.21
N PRO A 462 38.58 23.47 -47.75
CA PRO A 462 39.35 23.70 -48.97
C PRO A 462 38.46 23.98 -50.18
N GLU A 463 38.93 24.87 -51.06
CA GLU A 463 38.24 25.19 -52.31
C GLU A 463 38.05 23.91 -53.15
N GLY A 464 36.80 23.61 -53.50
CA GLY A 464 36.41 22.36 -54.17
C GLY A 464 35.77 21.30 -53.28
N TRP A 465 35.64 21.49 -51.95
CA TRP A 465 34.95 20.51 -51.08
C TRP A 465 33.48 20.24 -51.51
N TRP A 466 32.83 21.23 -52.14
CA TRP A 466 31.49 21.12 -52.71
C TRP A 466 31.39 20.07 -53.84
N VAL A 467 32.49 19.77 -54.54
CA VAL A 467 32.54 18.70 -55.56
C VAL A 467 32.34 17.34 -54.90
N TRP A 468 32.94 17.12 -53.72
CA TRP A 468 32.75 15.90 -52.95
C TRP A 468 31.32 15.79 -52.39
N LEU A 469 30.69 16.89 -51.96
CA LEU A 469 29.27 16.89 -51.59
C LEU A 469 28.37 16.43 -52.77
N LEU A 470 28.59 16.99 -53.96
CA LEU A 470 27.83 16.63 -55.17
C LEU A 470 28.07 15.19 -55.63
N LEU A 471 29.19 14.56 -55.26
CA LEU A 471 29.50 13.16 -55.60
C LEU A 471 28.98 12.20 -54.52
N PHE A 472 29.13 12.52 -53.24
CA PHE A 472 28.68 11.67 -52.14
C PHE A 472 27.16 11.65 -51.96
N LEU A 473 26.45 12.79 -52.09
CA LEU A 473 24.97 12.79 -51.95
C LEU A 473 24.27 11.77 -52.87
N PRO A 474 24.42 11.81 -54.22
CA PRO A 474 23.70 10.88 -55.09
C PRO A 474 24.08 9.41 -54.83
N CYS A 475 25.32 9.12 -54.42
CA CYS A 475 25.71 7.77 -54.00
C CYS A 475 25.01 7.33 -52.70
N PHE A 476 24.94 8.21 -51.68
CA PHE A 476 24.33 7.88 -50.39
C PHE A 476 22.79 7.74 -50.50
N TRP A 477 22.14 8.72 -51.13
CA TRP A 477 20.69 8.70 -51.38
C TRP A 477 20.30 7.58 -52.36
N GLY A 478 21.13 7.26 -53.35
CA GLY A 478 20.95 6.10 -54.22
C GLY A 478 21.03 4.76 -53.47
N GLY A 479 22.00 4.61 -52.56
CA GLY A 479 22.12 3.43 -51.69
C GLY A 479 20.90 3.24 -50.79
N ILE A 480 20.44 4.32 -50.15
CA ILE A 480 19.22 4.32 -49.33
C ILE A 480 18.00 3.97 -50.19
N GLY A 481 17.88 4.52 -51.40
CA GLY A 481 16.81 4.20 -52.35
C GLY A 481 16.76 2.72 -52.73
N ILE A 482 17.92 2.10 -53.00
CA ILE A 482 18.02 0.66 -53.32
C ILE A 482 17.59 -0.19 -52.11
N LEU A 483 18.03 0.15 -50.89
CA LEU A 483 17.62 -0.55 -49.67
C LEU A 483 16.12 -0.41 -49.39
N TYR A 484 15.55 0.79 -49.58
CA TYR A 484 14.12 1.03 -49.43
C TYR A 484 13.28 0.26 -50.46
N CYS A 485 13.71 0.24 -51.73
CA CYS A 485 13.08 -0.55 -52.78
C CYS A 485 13.11 -2.05 -52.45
N LYS A 486 14.24 -2.57 -51.93
CA LYS A 486 14.33 -3.97 -51.52
C LYS A 486 13.39 -4.29 -50.35
N TYR A 487 13.38 -3.47 -49.29
CA TYR A 487 12.45 -3.60 -48.17
C TYR A 487 10.98 -3.58 -48.62
N ARG A 488 10.64 -2.76 -49.62
CA ARG A 488 9.29 -2.69 -50.20
C ARG A 488 8.94 -3.94 -51.02
N ILE A 489 9.89 -4.53 -51.76
CA ILE A 489 9.68 -5.79 -52.49
C ILE A 489 9.49 -6.95 -51.51
N ASP A 490 10.34 -7.05 -50.49
CA ASP A 490 10.27 -8.12 -49.48
C ASP A 490 8.94 -8.08 -48.69
N LYS A 491 8.31 -6.89 -48.54
CA LYS A 491 6.95 -6.73 -47.97
C LYS A 491 5.78 -6.85 -48.96
N ILE A 492 6.02 -7.08 -50.25
CA ILE A 492 4.99 -7.22 -51.29
C ILE A 492 4.87 -8.66 -51.80
N ALA A 493 5.72 -9.58 -51.33
CA ALA A 493 5.49 -11.01 -51.49
C ALA A 493 4.13 -11.41 -50.84
N PRO A 494 3.12 -11.87 -51.62
CA PRO A 494 1.81 -12.14 -51.06
C PRO A 494 1.80 -13.49 -50.35
N GLU A 495 1.53 -13.48 -49.05
CA GLU A 495 1.24 -14.68 -48.28
C GLU A 495 -0.14 -15.22 -48.72
N SER A 496 -0.14 -16.43 -49.29
CA SER A 496 -1.28 -16.95 -50.05
C SER A 496 -2.30 -17.68 -49.18
N ASP A 497 -3.57 -17.28 -49.35
CA ASP A 497 -4.78 -18.08 -49.16
C ASP A 497 -5.16 -18.55 -47.75
N ALA A 498 -5.88 -17.66 -47.05
CA ALA A 498 -6.93 -18.02 -46.09
C ALA A 498 -8.23 -17.25 -46.42
N HIS A 499 -8.81 -17.50 -47.60
CA HIS A 499 -10.05 -16.85 -48.03
C HIS A 499 -11.26 -17.29 -47.19
N VAL A 500 -11.68 -16.44 -46.24
CA VAL A 500 -13.02 -16.53 -45.61
C VAL A 500 -14.07 -15.94 -46.56
N PRO A 501 -15.08 -16.70 -47.01
CA PRO A 501 -16.04 -16.21 -48.00
C PRO A 501 -17.11 -15.32 -47.35
N THR A 502 -17.00 -14.00 -47.55
CA THR A 502 -18.05 -13.04 -47.17
C THR A 502 -19.17 -13.00 -48.21
N THR A 503 -20.20 -13.82 -48.03
CA THR A 503 -21.45 -13.76 -48.80
C THR A 503 -22.17 -12.44 -48.53
N MET A 504 -22.28 -11.57 -49.54
CA MET A 504 -23.11 -10.37 -49.49
C MET A 504 -24.55 -10.70 -49.91
N ASP A 505 -25.45 -10.82 -48.95
CA ASP A 505 -26.89 -10.92 -49.22
C ASP A 505 -27.50 -9.53 -49.48
N TYR A 506 -28.30 -9.44 -50.55
CA TYR A 506 -28.92 -8.20 -51.02
C TYR A 506 -30.45 -8.21 -50.80
N GLU A 507 -30.91 -7.82 -49.60
CA GLU A 507 -32.32 -7.53 -49.37
C GLU A 507 -32.69 -6.12 -49.89
N ASN A 508 -33.88 -5.98 -50.49
CA ASN A 508 -34.40 -4.70 -50.98
C ASN A 508 -35.61 -4.27 -50.13
N ASP A 509 -35.47 -3.18 -49.38
CA ASP A 509 -36.62 -2.50 -48.76
C ASP A 509 -37.24 -1.45 -49.71
N LYS A 510 -38.49 -1.07 -49.44
CA LYS A 510 -39.34 -0.17 -50.25
C LYS A 510 -38.78 1.23 -50.49
N PHE A 511 -37.73 1.64 -49.78
CA PHE A 511 -37.22 3.01 -49.78
C PHE A 511 -35.87 3.20 -50.51
N GLY A 512 -35.29 2.14 -51.09
CA GLY A 512 -34.12 2.22 -51.97
C GLY A 512 -32.95 1.32 -51.58
N ARG A 513 -31.88 1.35 -52.39
CA ARG A 513 -30.66 0.56 -52.16
C ARG A 513 -29.74 1.25 -51.16
N TYR A 514 -29.43 0.59 -50.06
CA TYR A 514 -28.39 1.01 -49.11
C TYR A 514 -27.46 -0.18 -48.81
N ASN A 515 -26.16 0.07 -48.73
CA ASN A 515 -25.19 -0.96 -48.35
C ASN A 515 -25.11 -1.06 -46.82
N VAL A 516 -25.92 -1.93 -46.21
CA VAL A 516 -25.85 -2.17 -44.76
C VAL A 516 -24.73 -3.17 -44.48
N VAL A 517 -23.50 -2.66 -44.30
CA VAL A 517 -22.37 -3.46 -43.82
C VAL A 517 -22.59 -3.79 -42.35
N ARG A 518 -23.31 -4.89 -42.09
CA ARG A 518 -23.33 -5.49 -40.76
C ARG A 518 -21.96 -6.11 -40.53
N MET A 519 -21.25 -5.68 -39.48
CA MET A 519 -20.19 -6.51 -38.92
C MET A 519 -20.78 -7.89 -38.59
N PRO A 520 -20.04 -9.00 -38.76
CA PRO A 520 -20.48 -10.28 -38.24
C PRO A 520 -20.78 -10.10 -36.75
N ALA A 521 -21.90 -10.65 -36.30
CA ALA A 521 -22.27 -10.55 -34.89
C ALA A 521 -21.15 -11.20 -34.07
N ARG A 522 -20.41 -10.38 -33.32
CA ARG A 522 -19.45 -10.86 -32.32
C ARG A 522 -20.22 -11.82 -31.42
N ASP A 523 -19.82 -13.09 -31.39
CA ASP A 523 -20.60 -14.16 -30.77
C ASP A 523 -21.09 -13.71 -29.39
N SER A 524 -22.41 -13.60 -29.23
CA SER A 524 -22.99 -12.93 -28.07
C SER A 524 -22.65 -13.74 -26.83
N ASP A 525 -21.84 -13.16 -25.93
CA ASP A 525 -21.39 -13.79 -24.69
C ASP A 525 -22.57 -14.52 -24.03
N PRO A 526 -22.44 -15.83 -23.72
CA PRO A 526 -23.57 -16.70 -23.44
C PRO A 526 -24.37 -16.16 -22.26
N VAL A 527 -25.58 -15.68 -22.54
CA VAL A 527 -26.42 -14.92 -21.60
C VAL A 527 -26.67 -15.75 -20.34
N MET A 528 -25.95 -15.42 -19.27
CA MET A 528 -25.91 -16.25 -18.08
C MET A 528 -27.28 -16.29 -17.38
N PRO A 529 -27.73 -17.46 -16.89
CA PRO A 529 -29.04 -17.59 -16.30
C PRO A 529 -29.13 -16.81 -14.98
N ARG A 530 -29.81 -15.66 -15.01
CA ARG A 530 -30.13 -14.86 -13.83
C ARG A 530 -31.21 -15.55 -12.99
N CYS A 531 -30.93 -15.80 -11.71
CA CYS A 531 -31.92 -16.31 -10.77
C CYS A 531 -32.15 -15.34 -9.60
N GLY A 532 -33.40 -15.28 -9.11
CA GLY A 532 -33.79 -14.43 -7.98
C GLY A 532 -33.74 -15.19 -6.67
N ILE A 533 -32.92 -14.73 -5.74
CA ILE A 533 -32.85 -15.22 -4.36
C ILE A 533 -33.64 -14.26 -3.46
N VAL A 534 -34.57 -14.76 -2.67
CA VAL A 534 -35.41 -13.95 -1.77
C VAL A 534 -35.08 -14.31 -0.32
N MET A 535 -34.47 -13.37 0.40
CA MET A 535 -34.19 -13.50 1.83
C MET A 535 -35.32 -12.85 2.62
N PRO A 536 -36.00 -13.57 3.54
CA PRO A 536 -37.14 -13.04 4.28
C PRO A 536 -36.71 -11.92 5.24
N GLU A 537 -35.53 -12.05 5.85
CA GLU A 537 -34.90 -11.06 6.74
C GLU A 537 -33.38 -11.10 6.53
N LEU A 538 -32.70 -9.97 6.76
CA LEU A 538 -31.23 -9.91 6.77
C LEU A 538 -30.70 -9.91 8.20
N PRO A 539 -29.72 -10.77 8.55
CA PRO A 539 -29.29 -10.96 9.94
C PRO A 539 -28.69 -9.68 10.55
N ALA A 540 -29.06 -9.38 11.79
CA ALA A 540 -28.69 -8.14 12.48
C ALA A 540 -27.20 -8.05 12.90
N VAL A 541 -26.51 -9.18 13.10
CA VAL A 541 -25.17 -9.21 13.74
C VAL A 541 -24.15 -10.13 13.02
N ARG A 542 -24.43 -10.55 11.79
CA ARG A 542 -23.55 -11.43 10.99
C ARG A 542 -23.62 -11.08 9.49
N PRO A 543 -22.62 -11.45 8.67
CA PRO A 543 -22.74 -11.39 7.20
C PRO A 543 -23.92 -12.25 6.70
N LEU A 544 -24.27 -12.11 5.42
CA LEU A 544 -25.44 -12.72 4.74
C LEU A 544 -25.53 -14.26 4.79
N GLY A 545 -24.60 -14.95 5.45
CA GLY A 545 -24.36 -16.38 5.29
C GLY A 545 -23.48 -16.69 4.07
N LEU A 546 -22.65 -15.72 3.65
CA LEU A 546 -21.78 -15.78 2.49
C LEU A 546 -20.38 -15.26 2.85
N GLU A 547 -19.36 -15.76 2.15
CA GLU A 547 -18.09 -15.05 1.94
C GLU A 547 -18.03 -14.62 0.48
N LEU A 548 -17.64 -13.37 0.25
CA LEU A 548 -17.59 -12.75 -1.08
C LEU A 548 -16.16 -12.36 -1.42
N VAL A 549 -15.82 -12.45 -2.70
CA VAL A 549 -14.73 -11.68 -3.32
C VAL A 549 -15.40 -10.80 -4.36
N GLU A 550 -15.34 -9.50 -4.14
CA GLU A 550 -16.16 -8.51 -4.86
C GLU A 550 -17.65 -8.90 -4.85
N LEU A 551 -18.26 -9.08 -6.02
CA LEU A 551 -19.65 -9.52 -6.18
C LEU A 551 -19.84 -11.05 -6.19
N ARG A 552 -18.75 -11.84 -6.20
CA ARG A 552 -18.79 -13.30 -6.38
C ARG A 552 -18.77 -14.04 -5.04
N VAL A 553 -19.69 -14.99 -4.87
CA VAL A 553 -19.77 -15.88 -3.71
C VAL A 553 -18.67 -16.95 -3.76
N ILE A 554 -17.69 -16.88 -2.85
CA ILE A 554 -16.62 -17.87 -2.72
C ILE A 554 -16.94 -18.97 -1.68
N ARG A 555 -17.78 -18.69 -0.68
CA ARG A 555 -18.28 -19.68 0.28
C ARG A 555 -19.71 -19.39 0.67
N VAL A 556 -20.51 -20.43 0.84
CA VAL A 556 -21.87 -20.36 1.37
C VAL A 556 -21.93 -21.06 2.73
N TYR A 557 -22.35 -20.32 3.75
CA TYR A 557 -22.65 -20.86 5.08
C TYR A 557 -24.08 -21.47 5.11
N PRO A 558 -24.41 -22.33 6.09
CA PRO A 558 -25.72 -23.00 6.15
C PRO A 558 -26.95 -22.08 6.08
N TRP A 559 -26.84 -20.83 6.55
CA TRP A 559 -27.90 -19.83 6.40
C TRP A 559 -28.10 -19.40 4.93
N GLY A 560 -27.01 -19.09 4.21
CA GLY A 560 -27.09 -18.77 2.78
C GLY A 560 -27.61 -19.95 1.96
N ALA A 561 -27.13 -21.17 2.26
CA ALA A 561 -27.56 -22.38 1.56
C ALA A 561 -29.07 -22.62 1.71
N LYS A 562 -29.64 -22.39 2.90
CA LYS A 562 -31.09 -22.45 3.16
C LYS A 562 -31.91 -21.50 2.28
N HIS A 563 -31.33 -20.39 1.84
CA HIS A 563 -31.97 -19.41 0.95
C HIS A 563 -31.63 -19.61 -0.54
N GLY A 564 -30.94 -20.69 -0.91
CA GLY A 564 -30.70 -21.05 -2.30
C GLY A 564 -29.46 -20.40 -2.95
N TRP A 565 -28.59 -19.79 -2.14
CA TRP A 565 -27.25 -19.34 -2.57
C TRP A 565 -26.33 -20.52 -2.90
N LYS A 566 -25.47 -20.35 -3.89
CA LYS A 566 -24.42 -21.30 -4.29
C LYS A 566 -23.05 -20.61 -4.38
N VAL A 567 -21.98 -21.39 -4.23
CA VAL A 567 -20.63 -20.94 -4.58
C VAL A 567 -20.58 -20.68 -6.09
N GLY A 568 -19.95 -19.59 -6.51
CA GLY A 568 -19.90 -19.16 -7.90
C GLY A 568 -21.05 -18.26 -8.36
N ASP A 569 -22.08 -18.03 -7.53
CA ASP A 569 -23.10 -16.98 -7.80
C ASP A 569 -22.44 -15.59 -7.80
N ILE A 570 -22.80 -14.73 -8.76
CA ILE A 570 -22.36 -13.33 -8.84
C ILE A 570 -23.58 -12.44 -8.59
N ILE A 571 -23.50 -11.54 -7.60
CA ILE A 571 -24.60 -10.62 -7.27
C ILE A 571 -24.63 -9.47 -8.27
N VAL A 572 -25.73 -9.33 -9.01
CA VAL A 572 -25.89 -8.28 -10.05
C VAL A 572 -26.85 -7.18 -9.61
N ASP A 573 -27.84 -7.50 -8.78
CA ASP A 573 -28.85 -6.55 -8.31
C ASP A 573 -29.34 -6.86 -6.88
N ILE A 574 -29.60 -5.82 -6.09
CA ILE A 574 -30.36 -5.87 -4.83
C ILE A 574 -31.59 -4.96 -4.93
N ALA A 575 -32.77 -5.55 -4.69
CA ALA A 575 -34.07 -4.88 -4.64
C ALA A 575 -34.48 -4.09 -5.91
N GLY A 576 -34.08 -4.56 -7.09
CA GLY A 576 -34.31 -3.91 -8.38
C GLY A 576 -33.27 -2.82 -8.69
N THR A 577 -32.11 -2.84 -8.04
CA THR A 577 -31.02 -1.87 -8.20
C THR A 577 -29.73 -2.61 -8.53
N GLN A 578 -29.16 -2.34 -9.69
CA GLN A 578 -27.89 -2.94 -10.10
C GLN A 578 -26.76 -2.52 -9.15
N VAL A 579 -25.82 -3.44 -8.91
CA VAL A 579 -24.56 -3.20 -8.18
C VAL A 579 -23.38 -3.61 -9.08
N ARG A 580 -22.30 -2.83 -9.03
CA ARG A 580 -21.12 -2.96 -9.91
C ARG A 580 -19.85 -3.34 -9.16
N ASP A 581 -19.77 -2.96 -7.89
CA ASP A 581 -18.65 -3.25 -7.00
C ASP A 581 -19.12 -3.58 -5.57
N PHE A 582 -18.17 -3.89 -4.70
CA PHE A 582 -18.44 -4.25 -3.30
C PHE A 582 -18.94 -3.09 -2.43
N ALA A 583 -18.62 -1.84 -2.75
CA ALA A 583 -19.09 -0.67 -2.01
C ALA A 583 -20.56 -0.38 -2.32
N GLU A 584 -20.93 -0.34 -3.61
CA GLU A 584 -22.35 -0.26 -4.03
C GLU A 584 -23.17 -1.40 -3.42
N LEU A 585 -22.63 -2.63 -3.46
CA LEU A 585 -23.24 -3.80 -2.82
C LEU A 585 -23.48 -3.59 -1.32
N TRP A 586 -22.47 -3.13 -0.59
CA TRP A 586 -22.53 -2.99 0.86
C TRP A 586 -23.50 -1.89 1.31
N ASP A 587 -23.46 -0.73 0.66
CA ASP A 587 -24.38 0.37 0.96
C ASP A 587 -25.83 -0.01 0.63
N ARG A 588 -26.07 -0.71 -0.49
CA ARG A 588 -27.39 -1.22 -0.85
C ARG A 588 -27.90 -2.25 0.17
N ILE A 589 -27.02 -3.10 0.71
CA ILE A 589 -27.35 -4.00 1.83
C ILE A 589 -27.79 -3.21 3.07
N GLN A 590 -27.11 -2.12 3.46
CA GLN A 590 -27.52 -1.34 4.63
C GLN A 590 -28.89 -0.67 4.43
N VAL A 591 -29.18 -0.13 3.25
CA VAL A 591 -30.46 0.52 2.94
C VAL A 591 -31.64 -0.47 2.96
N GLU A 592 -31.48 -1.64 2.32
CA GLU A 592 -32.57 -2.61 2.20
C GLU A 592 -32.67 -3.56 3.43
N ARG A 593 -31.72 -3.51 4.37
CA ARG A 593 -31.72 -4.29 5.63
C ARG A 593 -33.02 -4.16 6.43
N ASN A 594 -33.61 -2.97 6.42
CA ASN A 594 -34.83 -2.63 7.15
C ASN A 594 -36.10 -2.79 6.28
N ARG A 595 -35.99 -3.44 5.11
CA ARG A 595 -37.07 -3.60 4.12
C ARG A 595 -37.28 -5.08 3.71
N PRO A 596 -37.54 -5.99 4.66
CA PRO A 596 -37.84 -7.38 4.35
C PRO A 596 -39.13 -7.54 3.50
N PRO A 597 -39.19 -8.49 2.55
CA PRO A 597 -38.13 -9.41 2.14
C PRO A 597 -37.19 -8.80 1.09
N VAL A 598 -35.88 -9.01 1.25
CA VAL A 598 -34.86 -8.51 0.32
C VAL A 598 -34.65 -9.50 -0.83
N ARG A 599 -34.81 -9.02 -2.06
CA ARG A 599 -34.53 -9.79 -3.28
C ARG A 599 -33.15 -9.47 -3.82
N PHE A 600 -32.36 -10.49 -4.06
CA PHE A 600 -31.10 -10.45 -4.80
C PHE A 600 -31.34 -11.08 -6.18
N THR A 601 -30.76 -10.49 -7.23
CA THR A 601 -30.67 -11.11 -8.55
C THR A 601 -29.21 -11.49 -8.78
N VAL A 602 -28.96 -12.78 -9.00
CA VAL A 602 -27.60 -13.31 -9.18
C VAL A 602 -27.46 -13.98 -10.54
N GLU A 603 -26.31 -13.79 -11.19
CA GLU A 603 -25.89 -14.60 -12.32
C GLU A 603 -25.24 -15.87 -11.77
N ARG A 604 -25.78 -17.02 -12.18
CA ARG A 604 -25.33 -18.32 -11.72
C ARG A 604 -24.55 -18.99 -12.84
N TRP A 605 -23.25 -19.20 -12.63
CA TRP A 605 -22.50 -20.08 -13.51
C TRP A 605 -23.08 -21.49 -13.40
N SER A 606 -23.57 -22.02 -14.52
CA SER A 606 -23.79 -23.44 -14.68
C SER A 606 -22.43 -24.12 -14.81
N VAL A 607 -21.76 -24.31 -13.68
CA VAL A 607 -20.65 -25.26 -13.60
C VAL A 607 -21.24 -26.63 -13.94
N ILE A 608 -21.03 -27.06 -15.18
CA ILE A 608 -21.07 -28.48 -15.51
C ILE A 608 -19.87 -29.03 -14.72
N PRO A 609 -20.09 -29.87 -13.69
CA PRO A 609 -18.96 -30.41 -12.91
C PRO A 609 -18.05 -31.14 -13.89
N THR A 610 -16.74 -30.93 -13.76
CA THR A 610 -15.83 -31.71 -14.60
C THR A 610 -15.91 -33.18 -14.19
N LEU A 611 -15.59 -34.10 -15.10
CA LEU A 611 -15.55 -35.53 -14.79
C LEU A 611 -14.60 -35.84 -13.60
N GLU A 612 -13.59 -35.01 -13.40
CA GLU A 612 -12.65 -35.06 -12.28
C GLU A 612 -13.28 -34.60 -10.96
N GLU A 613 -14.19 -33.61 -10.99
CA GLU A 613 -14.97 -33.16 -9.82
C GLU A 613 -16.04 -34.18 -9.41
N GLU A 614 -16.72 -34.83 -10.36
CA GLU A 614 -17.63 -35.95 -10.05
C GLU A 614 -16.85 -37.14 -9.47
N GLU A 615 -15.69 -37.51 -10.02
CA GLU A 615 -14.81 -38.52 -9.42
C GLU A 615 -14.34 -38.11 -8.01
N ALA A 616 -14.01 -36.84 -7.78
CA ALA A 616 -13.59 -36.35 -6.46
C ALA A 616 -14.73 -36.43 -5.43
N ALA A 617 -15.96 -36.09 -5.84
CA ALA A 617 -17.15 -36.22 -5.00
C ALA A 617 -17.46 -37.67 -4.62
N ASP A 618 -17.41 -38.60 -5.59
CA ASP A 618 -17.61 -40.03 -5.35
C ASP A 618 -16.51 -40.64 -4.47
N LYS A 619 -15.23 -40.29 -4.70
CA LYS A 619 -14.12 -40.64 -3.78
C LYS A 619 -14.35 -40.09 -2.37
N GLY A 620 -14.93 -38.90 -2.24
CA GLY A 620 -15.36 -38.32 -0.97
C GLY A 620 -16.44 -39.15 -0.26
N LEU A 621 -17.53 -39.49 -0.95
CA LEU A 621 -18.60 -40.34 -0.37
C LEU A 621 -18.09 -41.73 0.02
N ARG A 622 -17.23 -42.35 -0.80
CA ARG A 622 -16.64 -43.67 -0.52
C ARG A 622 -15.73 -43.66 0.71
N SER A 623 -14.96 -42.59 0.95
CA SER A 623 -14.11 -42.49 2.14
C SER A 623 -14.91 -42.28 3.43
N ILE A 624 -16.02 -41.53 3.38
CA ILE A 624 -16.96 -41.39 4.51
C ILE A 624 -17.63 -42.74 4.83
N ALA A 625 -18.10 -43.48 3.82
CA ALA A 625 -18.68 -44.80 4.00
C ALA A 625 -17.67 -45.80 4.61
N ALA A 626 -16.41 -45.77 4.17
CA ALA A 626 -15.34 -46.59 4.74
C ALA A 626 -15.05 -46.23 6.22
N ALA A 627 -15.03 -44.94 6.57
CA ALA A 627 -14.82 -44.49 7.94
C ALA A 627 -15.97 -44.94 8.87
N GLN A 628 -17.22 -44.92 8.40
CA GLN A 628 -18.36 -45.44 9.16
C GLN A 628 -18.29 -46.97 9.33
N ALA A 629 -17.89 -47.72 8.30
CA ALA A 629 -17.71 -49.16 8.39
C ALA A 629 -16.64 -49.57 9.43
N ILE A 630 -15.56 -48.80 9.57
CA ILE A 630 -14.55 -49.00 10.62
C ILE A 630 -15.15 -48.70 12.00
N ALA A 631 -15.85 -47.57 12.16
CA ALA A 631 -16.45 -47.17 13.44
C ALA A 631 -17.57 -48.13 13.94
N ASP A 632 -18.22 -48.87 13.05
CA ASP A 632 -19.18 -49.92 13.41
C ASP A 632 -18.52 -51.29 13.66
N ALA A 633 -17.30 -51.53 13.13
CA ALA A 633 -16.51 -52.71 13.48
C ALA A 633 -15.95 -52.62 14.92
N ASP A 634 -15.40 -51.47 15.32
CA ASP A 634 -14.86 -51.27 16.69
C ASP A 634 -15.91 -51.50 17.78
N LYS A 635 -17.17 -51.12 17.53
CA LYS A 635 -18.30 -51.39 18.43
C LYS A 635 -18.56 -52.88 18.64
N HIS A 636 -18.21 -53.73 17.67
CA HIS A 636 -18.51 -55.14 17.72
C HIS A 636 -17.54 -55.92 18.60
N ASP A 637 -16.25 -55.57 18.60
CA ASP A 637 -15.25 -56.22 19.47
C ASP A 637 -15.25 -55.66 20.90
N ALA A 638 -15.64 -54.39 21.10
CA ALA A 638 -15.88 -53.84 22.44
C ALA A 638 -16.92 -54.64 23.26
N SER A 639 -17.80 -55.40 22.61
CA SER A 639 -18.84 -56.21 23.27
C SER A 639 -18.35 -57.54 23.88
N LYS A 640 -17.09 -57.94 23.68
CA LYS A 640 -16.58 -59.29 24.04
C LYS A 640 -15.73 -59.38 25.31
N PHE A 641 -15.32 -58.26 25.92
CA PHE A 641 -14.26 -58.25 26.93
C PHE A 641 -14.72 -57.93 28.37
N ASP A 642 -15.92 -58.37 28.76
CA ASP A 642 -16.37 -58.32 30.16
C ASP A 642 -17.07 -59.61 30.62
N SER A 643 -16.27 -60.64 30.94
CA SER A 643 -16.66 -61.66 31.94
C SER A 643 -15.46 -62.47 32.42
N LYS A 644 -15.46 -62.79 33.73
CA LYS A 644 -14.40 -63.48 34.52
C LYS A 644 -13.17 -62.57 34.79
N SER A 645 -12.57 -62.57 35.98
CA SER A 645 -12.70 -63.51 37.11
C SER A 645 -12.87 -62.82 38.48
N ARG A 646 -13.50 -63.53 39.42
CA ARG A 646 -13.49 -63.25 40.87
C ARG A 646 -12.95 -64.48 41.60
N GLY A 647 -12.10 -64.27 42.61
CA GLY A 647 -11.54 -65.32 43.47
C GLY A 647 -10.12 -64.94 43.94
N SER A 648 -9.94 -64.26 45.08
CA SER A 648 -10.09 -64.74 46.46
C SER A 648 -8.93 -65.60 46.96
N SER A 649 -8.00 -64.97 47.69
CA SER A 649 -7.46 -65.55 48.92
C SER A 649 -7.05 -64.44 49.90
N LYS A 650 -6.78 -64.82 51.15
CA LYS A 650 -6.35 -63.94 52.27
C LYS A 650 -4.90 -64.26 52.68
N ILE A 651 -4.40 -63.49 53.64
CA ILE A 651 -3.36 -63.78 54.67
C ILE A 651 -2.12 -62.86 54.56
N GLY A 652 -1.90 -62.06 55.61
CA GLY A 652 -0.59 -61.54 56.04
C GLY A 652 -0.08 -62.32 57.26
N PRO A 653 1.10 -62.03 57.84
CA PRO A 653 1.37 -60.69 58.39
C PRO A 653 2.83 -60.19 58.23
N ASP A 654 3.13 -59.07 58.92
CA ASP A 654 4.39 -58.31 58.99
C ASP A 654 5.47 -58.97 59.93
N PRO A 655 6.57 -58.28 60.36
CA PRO A 655 7.77 -57.94 59.57
C PRO A 655 9.13 -58.21 60.30
N ALA A 656 10.29 -58.17 59.62
CA ALA A 656 11.60 -58.06 60.31
C ALA A 656 12.82 -57.52 59.49
N THR A 657 13.45 -56.46 60.03
CA THR A 657 14.91 -56.19 60.19
C THR A 657 15.90 -55.87 59.02
N MET A 658 16.87 -55.01 59.38
CA MET A 658 18.19 -54.68 58.80
C MET A 658 18.24 -53.70 57.59
N SER A 659 19.17 -52.72 57.50
CA SER A 659 20.09 -52.11 58.50
C SER A 659 20.60 -50.71 58.03
N ALA A 660 21.38 -50.01 58.86
CA ALA A 660 21.90 -48.64 58.66
C ALA A 660 22.88 -48.50 57.45
N GLU A 661 23.26 -47.29 56.98
CA GLU A 661 24.20 -46.36 57.64
C GLU A 661 24.20 -44.88 57.15
N ALA A 662 24.89 -44.03 57.92
CA ALA A 662 25.53 -42.74 57.57
C ALA A 662 24.67 -41.53 57.12
N LEU A 663 24.49 -40.56 58.05
CA LEU A 663 24.17 -39.16 57.73
C LEU A 663 24.75 -38.20 58.80
N ARG A 664 25.63 -37.28 58.39
CA ARG A 664 26.26 -36.15 59.11
C ARG A 664 26.81 -35.18 58.04
N ASP A 665 26.90 -33.86 58.18
CA ASP A 665 27.07 -33.01 59.37
C ASP A 665 26.52 -31.56 59.18
N ILE A 666 26.23 -30.88 60.31
CA ILE A 666 26.50 -29.45 60.67
C ILE A 666 26.06 -28.30 59.70
N GLY A 667 25.44 -27.19 60.15
CA GLY A 667 25.18 -26.71 61.53
C GLY A 667 24.28 -25.44 61.61
N THR A 668 24.16 -24.84 62.81
CA THR A 668 23.07 -23.92 63.22
C THR A 668 23.54 -22.65 63.99
N ILE A 669 22.57 -21.84 64.51
CA ILE A 669 22.70 -20.63 65.39
C ILE A 669 23.02 -19.34 64.58
N ARG A 670 22.43 -18.14 64.76
CA ARG A 670 21.52 -17.45 65.76
C ARG A 670 20.51 -16.53 64.97
N ALA A 671 19.46 -15.82 65.44
CA ALA A 671 18.96 -15.24 66.72
C ALA A 671 19.75 -13.98 67.25
N ASP A 672 19.17 -12.86 67.71
CA ASP A 672 17.78 -12.35 67.86
C ASP A 672 17.68 -10.94 67.17
N ASP A 673 16.67 -10.04 67.23
CA ASP A 673 15.92 -9.43 68.36
C ASP A 673 14.65 -8.67 67.85
N ALA A 674 13.88 -7.99 68.72
CA ALA A 674 12.46 -7.64 68.49
C ALA A 674 12.03 -6.15 68.57
N LEU A 675 10.71 -5.91 68.44
CA LEU A 675 9.94 -4.64 68.61
C LEU A 675 10.00 -3.66 67.40
N ARG A 676 8.99 -2.81 67.11
CA ARG A 676 7.74 -2.42 67.81
C ARG A 676 6.60 -2.11 66.79
N ALA A 677 5.39 -1.76 67.23
CA ALA A 677 4.17 -1.82 66.41
C ALA A 677 3.33 -0.52 66.34
N GLU A 678 2.49 -0.42 65.30
CA GLU A 678 1.22 0.38 65.19
C GLU A 678 1.33 1.94 65.28
N PRO A 679 0.27 2.72 64.93
CA PRO A 679 -0.81 2.56 63.93
C PRO A 679 -0.99 3.83 63.02
N GLY A 680 -1.95 3.85 62.06
CA GLY A 680 -2.45 5.11 61.47
C GLY A 680 -3.23 5.04 60.14
N VAL A 681 -4.49 5.50 60.14
CA VAL A 681 -5.46 5.64 59.02
C VAL A 681 -6.36 6.87 59.36
N PRO A 682 -7.24 7.49 58.51
CA PRO A 682 -7.43 7.54 57.05
C PRO A 682 -7.51 8.99 56.45
N GLY A 683 -7.89 9.14 55.16
CA GLY A 683 -8.44 10.38 54.56
C GLY A 683 -7.92 10.65 53.12
N ALA A 684 -8.72 10.68 52.05
CA ALA A 684 -9.81 11.61 51.66
C ALA A 684 -9.28 12.96 51.11
N MET A 685 -9.92 13.70 50.18
CA MET A 685 -10.94 13.48 49.13
C MET A 685 -11.11 14.84 48.39
N HIS A 686 -11.46 14.87 47.08
CA HIS A 686 -11.53 16.07 46.21
C HIS A 686 -10.17 16.74 45.88
N GLY A 687 -10.01 17.55 44.82
CA GLY A 687 -10.86 17.66 43.61
C GLY A 687 -10.89 19.04 42.92
N TRP A 688 -10.69 19.02 41.59
CA TRP A 688 -11.07 20.03 40.56
C TRP A 688 -10.36 21.41 40.52
N ASP A 689 -10.07 21.79 39.27
CA ASP A 689 -10.02 23.12 38.64
C ASP A 689 -8.96 24.21 38.97
N ASN A 690 -8.25 24.58 37.89
CA ASN A 690 -7.90 25.93 37.40
C ASN A 690 -7.27 26.97 38.35
N TYR A 691 -6.11 27.54 37.95
CA TYR A 691 -6.11 28.82 37.19
C TYR A 691 -4.76 29.13 36.52
N GLU A 692 -4.75 30.23 35.74
CA GLU A 692 -3.70 31.02 35.06
C GLU A 692 -2.22 30.85 35.53
N GLU A 693 -1.27 30.73 34.59
CA GLU A 693 -0.46 31.83 34.02
C GLU A 693 0.28 32.68 35.07
N ASP A 694 1.61 32.54 35.13
CA ASP A 694 2.52 33.63 35.52
C ASP A 694 3.94 33.38 34.97
N GLU A 695 4.61 34.42 34.48
CA GLU A 695 5.98 34.34 33.94
C GLU A 695 7.03 34.52 35.06
N SER A 696 7.99 33.60 35.21
CA SER A 696 9.24 33.94 35.91
C SER A 696 10.48 33.20 35.41
N SER A 697 11.26 33.93 34.62
CA SER A 697 12.72 33.90 34.54
C SER A 697 13.43 33.18 35.70
N TRP A 698 14.14 32.09 35.40
CA TRP A 698 15.29 31.61 36.20
C TRP A 698 16.48 31.29 35.31
N ASP A 699 17.68 31.51 35.88
CA ASP A 699 18.96 31.55 35.19
C ASP A 699 19.68 30.18 35.21
N ASN A 700 20.86 30.11 34.61
CA ASN A 700 21.66 28.92 34.34
C ASN A 700 22.11 28.15 35.60
N SER A 701 22.08 26.82 35.52
CA SER A 701 23.04 25.94 36.20
C SER A 701 23.23 24.64 35.42
N GLU A 702 24.45 24.41 34.90
CA GLU A 702 24.85 23.12 34.34
C GLU A 702 25.03 22.10 35.48
N GLU A 703 24.40 20.92 35.40
CA GLU A 703 24.85 19.75 36.16
C GLU A 703 24.89 18.49 35.28
N ASP A 704 25.86 17.64 35.60
CA ASP A 704 26.32 16.50 34.82
C ASP A 704 25.36 15.28 34.93
N TYR A 705 25.13 14.58 33.81
CA TYR A 705 24.30 13.37 33.78
C TYR A 705 25.00 12.23 33.02
N SER A 706 25.45 11.25 33.80
CA SER A 706 26.03 10.00 33.29
C SER A 706 24.97 8.88 33.19
N GLU A 707 25.16 7.98 32.23
CA GLU A 707 24.24 6.88 31.94
C GLU A 707 24.39 5.70 32.93
N THR A 708 23.28 5.04 33.31
CA THR A 708 23.10 3.56 33.29
C THR A 708 21.70 3.13 33.78
N PRO A 709 21.18 1.92 33.46
CA PRO A 709 19.74 1.78 33.19
C PRO A 709 18.87 0.89 34.11
N SER A 710 17.56 1.16 34.05
CA SER A 710 16.42 0.24 34.09
C SER A 710 16.30 -0.86 35.17
N LYS A 711 15.44 -0.65 36.19
CA LYS A 711 14.82 -1.71 37.01
C LYS A 711 13.39 -1.40 37.54
N THR A 712 12.42 -1.10 36.67
CA THR A 712 10.99 -0.97 37.08
C THR A 712 10.00 -1.18 35.92
N ARG A 713 9.67 -2.44 35.57
CA ARG A 713 8.52 -2.72 34.66
C ARG A 713 7.93 -4.13 34.74
N GLU A 714 7.70 -4.67 35.94
CA GLU A 714 7.21 -6.05 36.13
C GLU A 714 6.06 -6.18 37.17
N ALA A 715 5.24 -5.13 37.33
CA ALA A 715 4.20 -5.07 38.37
C ALA A 715 2.76 -4.76 37.86
N ALA A 716 2.52 -4.81 36.54
CA ALA A 716 1.28 -4.32 35.93
C ALA A 716 0.54 -5.36 35.04
N ALA A 717 0.70 -6.66 35.33
CA ALA A 717 0.23 -7.74 34.43
C ALA A 717 -0.49 -8.91 35.15
N ARG A 718 -1.15 -8.66 36.29
CA ARG A 718 -1.82 -9.71 37.10
C ARG A 718 -3.16 -9.31 37.75
N GLU A 719 -3.98 -8.49 37.10
CA GLU A 719 -5.33 -8.20 37.59
C GLU A 719 -6.35 -7.95 36.46
N LEU A 720 -6.63 -8.98 35.64
CA LEU A 720 -7.83 -9.04 34.79
C LEU A 720 -8.08 -10.47 34.26
N ALA A 721 -8.52 -11.35 35.16
CA ALA A 721 -9.06 -12.67 34.83
C ALA A 721 -10.27 -12.97 35.74
N GLU A 722 -11.15 -13.89 35.29
CA GLU A 722 -12.34 -14.37 36.01
C GLU A 722 -13.45 -13.35 36.33
N VAL A 723 -14.32 -13.10 35.34
CA VAL A 723 -15.77 -12.92 35.62
C VAL A 723 -16.57 -13.90 34.77
N ASN A 724 -17.09 -14.95 35.41
CA ASN A 724 -17.95 -15.95 34.78
C ASN A 724 -19.41 -15.45 34.83
N TYR A 725 -20.08 -15.29 33.68
CA TYR A 725 -21.51 -14.96 33.65
C TYR A 725 -22.28 -15.96 32.77
N LYS A 726 -23.01 -16.88 33.40
CA LYS A 726 -23.88 -17.86 32.73
C LYS A 726 -25.34 -17.43 32.79
N SER A 727 -26.03 -17.59 31.67
CA SER A 727 -27.37 -17.09 31.43
C SER A 727 -28.47 -17.91 32.11
N ARG A 728 -29.51 -17.22 32.56
CA ARG A 728 -30.89 -17.73 32.67
C ARG A 728 -31.87 -16.60 32.35
N PHE A 729 -32.56 -16.70 31.23
CA PHE A 729 -33.92 -16.17 31.08
C PHE A 729 -34.69 -17.02 30.07
N SER A 730 -35.83 -17.54 30.50
CA SER A 730 -36.81 -18.25 29.68
C SER A 730 -38.03 -17.36 29.51
N ALA A 731 -38.43 -17.08 28.26
CA ALA A 731 -39.67 -16.40 27.95
C ALA A 731 -40.58 -17.34 27.16
N ALA A 732 -41.83 -17.51 27.61
CA ALA A 732 -42.87 -18.16 26.83
C ALA A 732 -43.48 -17.14 25.86
N PHE A 733 -43.91 -17.60 24.69
CA PHE A 733 -44.65 -16.78 23.72
C PHE A 733 -46.10 -17.25 23.64
N GLU A 734 -47.03 -16.32 23.85
CA GLU A 734 -48.46 -16.51 23.63
C GLU A 734 -48.80 -16.14 22.17
N VAL A 735 -49.57 -16.99 21.48
CA VAL A 735 -49.82 -16.85 20.03
C VAL A 735 -51.17 -16.17 19.78
N VAL A 736 -51.13 -14.87 19.49
CA VAL A 736 -52.31 -14.12 19.03
C VAL A 736 -52.36 -14.14 17.50
N VAL A 737 -53.32 -14.89 16.95
CA VAL A 737 -53.64 -14.88 15.51
C VAL A 737 -54.62 -13.74 15.21
N SER A 738 -54.51 -13.10 14.04
CA SER A 738 -55.55 -12.21 13.51
C SER A 738 -55.75 -12.37 12.00
N PRO A 739 -56.96 -12.08 11.47
CA PRO A 739 -57.42 -12.60 10.18
C PRO A 739 -57.11 -11.70 8.97
N LYS A 740 -57.47 -12.20 7.77
CA LYS A 740 -57.14 -11.67 6.45
C LYS A 740 -58.17 -10.63 5.92
N ALA A 741 -57.77 -9.97 4.82
CA ALA A 741 -58.57 -9.14 3.89
C ALA A 741 -58.82 -7.67 4.36
N SER A 742 -59.06 -6.69 3.47
CA SER A 742 -59.48 -6.78 2.05
C SER A 742 -58.82 -5.73 1.11
N LYS A 743 -59.24 -5.74 -0.17
CA LYS A 743 -58.69 -4.97 -1.31
C LYS A 743 -59.40 -3.61 -1.55
N LYS A 744 -58.80 -2.80 -2.46
CA LYS A 744 -59.26 -1.54 -3.11
C LYS A 744 -58.86 -0.25 -2.37
N GLY A 745 -58.56 0.88 -3.05
CA GLY A 745 -58.57 1.15 -4.50
C GLY A 745 -57.83 2.44 -4.91
N LYS A 746 -57.73 2.70 -6.23
CA LYS A 746 -56.94 3.77 -6.89
C LYS A 746 -57.49 5.21 -6.74
N ALA A 747 -56.55 6.18 -6.74
CA ALA A 747 -56.67 7.59 -7.22
C ALA A 747 -57.69 8.50 -6.47
N ALA A 748 -57.67 9.85 -6.55
CA ALA A 748 -56.85 10.88 -7.24
C ALA A 748 -56.81 12.16 -6.35
N VAL A 749 -56.29 13.36 -6.67
CA VAL A 749 -55.63 13.96 -7.85
C VAL A 749 -54.75 15.16 -7.37
N ASP A 750 -53.84 15.69 -8.19
CA ASP A 750 -53.11 16.95 -7.93
C ASP A 750 -53.97 18.21 -8.16
N ALA A 751 -53.95 19.16 -7.21
CA ALA A 751 -54.02 20.62 -7.46
C ALA A 751 -53.99 21.45 -6.17
N LEU A 752 -52.95 22.29 -5.97
CA LEU A 752 -53.08 23.76 -5.89
C LEU A 752 -51.73 24.44 -5.62
N LYS A 753 -51.61 25.69 -6.08
CA LYS A 753 -50.44 26.57 -5.94
C LYS A 753 -50.80 27.83 -5.14
N GLU A 754 -49.77 28.49 -4.60
CA GLU A 754 -49.75 29.89 -4.12
C GLU A 754 -50.60 30.21 -2.86
N GLY A 755 -50.11 31.10 -1.96
CA GLY A 755 -50.81 31.35 -0.67
C GLY A 755 -50.24 32.39 0.33
N ALA A 756 -48.95 32.73 0.26
CA ALA A 756 -48.31 33.90 0.93
C ALA A 756 -48.20 33.94 2.49
N LYS A 757 -47.53 35.03 2.93
CA LYS A 757 -47.31 35.59 4.30
C LYS A 757 -46.25 34.95 5.22
N LYS A 758 -45.22 35.75 5.52
CA LYS A 758 -44.28 35.60 6.65
C LYS A 758 -44.96 35.95 7.98
N VAL A 759 -44.62 35.22 9.04
CA VAL A 759 -44.81 35.59 10.46
C VAL A 759 -43.54 35.09 11.19
N PRO A 760 -42.93 35.87 12.12
CA PRO A 760 -41.74 35.39 12.84
C PRO A 760 -42.12 34.32 13.86
N MET A 761 -41.45 33.17 13.83
CA MET A 761 -41.52 32.18 14.91
C MET A 761 -40.44 32.49 15.96
N ALA A 762 -40.86 32.64 17.20
CA ALA A 762 -39.94 32.66 18.33
C ALA A 762 -39.33 31.26 18.53
N SER A 763 -38.02 31.20 18.76
CA SER A 763 -37.33 29.93 19.04
C SER A 763 -37.72 29.40 20.41
N GLN A 764 -38.30 28.19 20.46
CA GLN A 764 -38.36 27.38 21.68
C GLN A 764 -37.30 26.28 21.56
N SER A 765 -36.21 26.42 22.31
CA SER A 765 -35.16 25.41 22.40
C SER A 765 -35.62 24.24 23.26
N ASN A 766 -35.87 23.09 22.63
CA ASN A 766 -36.03 21.84 23.36
C ASN A 766 -34.69 21.44 24.01
N PRO A 767 -34.67 20.95 25.26
CA PRO A 767 -33.44 20.48 25.89
C PRO A 767 -32.92 19.23 25.16
N VAL A 768 -31.75 19.37 24.54
CA VAL A 768 -31.03 18.26 23.91
C VAL A 768 -30.18 17.55 24.96
N MET A 769 -30.39 16.24 25.10
CA MET A 769 -29.50 15.39 25.90
C MET A 769 -28.59 14.59 24.97
N PHE A 770 -27.28 14.77 25.15
CA PHE A 770 -26.26 13.99 24.44
C PHE A 770 -26.01 12.68 25.16
N THR A 771 -26.35 11.55 24.54
CA THR A 771 -26.02 10.22 25.05
C THR A 771 -25.08 9.51 24.09
N LYS A 772 -23.96 8.96 24.58
CA LYS A 772 -23.15 8.03 23.79
C LYS A 772 -23.87 6.69 23.68
N ASP A 773 -23.95 6.14 22.48
CA ASP A 773 -24.45 4.78 22.26
C ASP A 773 -23.41 3.71 22.64
N ALA A 774 -23.77 2.44 22.46
CA ALA A 774 -22.88 1.30 22.73
C ALA A 774 -21.63 1.23 21.81
N TRP A 775 -21.50 2.15 20.85
CA TRP A 775 -20.38 2.28 19.91
C TRP A 775 -19.67 3.64 20.07
N GLY A 776 -19.93 4.36 21.16
CA GLY A 776 -19.29 5.62 21.52
C GLY A 776 -19.77 6.85 20.76
N ARG A 777 -20.77 6.73 19.87
CA ARG A 777 -21.27 7.82 19.04
C ARG A 777 -22.22 8.71 19.83
N SER A 778 -22.02 10.03 19.76
CA SER A 778 -22.92 11.01 20.38
C SER A 778 -24.25 11.08 19.63
N VAL A 779 -25.29 10.47 20.19
CA VAL A 779 -26.66 10.52 19.65
C VAL A 779 -27.44 11.64 20.34
N VAL A 780 -27.98 12.55 19.54
CA VAL A 780 -28.90 13.61 19.98
C VAL A 780 -30.28 13.00 20.23
N LYS A 781 -30.76 13.04 21.46
CA LYS A 781 -32.18 12.84 21.78
C LYS A 781 -32.85 14.17 22.08
N VAL A 782 -33.85 14.51 21.26
CA VAL A 782 -34.85 15.53 21.55
C VAL A 782 -35.93 14.90 22.41
N LEU A 783 -36.29 15.52 23.53
CA LEU A 783 -37.31 15.01 24.45
C LEU A 783 -38.69 15.58 24.09
N ASP A 784 -39.57 14.75 23.52
CA ASP A 784 -40.96 15.10 23.26
C ASP A 784 -41.77 15.27 24.56
N THR A 785 -42.18 16.50 24.87
CA THR A 785 -42.89 16.85 26.11
C THR A 785 -44.41 16.98 25.92
N LYS A 786 -45.08 15.85 25.67
CA LYS A 786 -46.55 15.70 25.72
C LYS A 786 -46.92 14.31 26.25
N LYS A 787 -47.96 14.12 27.09
CA LYS A 787 -48.85 15.08 27.79
C LYS A 787 -49.60 14.31 28.89
N ASN A 788 -49.72 14.85 30.10
CA ASN A 788 -50.80 14.46 31.03
C ASN A 788 -51.16 15.65 31.92
N SER A 789 -52.38 15.69 32.46
CA SER A 789 -53.03 16.97 32.81
C SER A 789 -53.84 16.97 34.10
N GLY A 790 -53.63 18.02 34.91
CA GLY A 790 -54.48 18.41 36.05
C GLY A 790 -53.63 18.94 37.23
N ALA A 791 -54.06 19.94 38.00
CA ALA A 791 -55.17 20.89 37.80
C ALA A 791 -55.02 22.12 38.74
N ILE A 792 -55.83 23.16 38.49
CA ILE A 792 -56.21 24.25 39.43
C ILE A 792 -55.19 25.38 39.72
N ALA A 793 -55.70 26.62 39.61
CA ALA A 793 -55.33 27.96 40.10
C ALA A 793 -53.93 28.27 40.72
N GLY A 794 -53.38 29.48 40.56
CA GLY A 794 -53.87 30.66 39.80
C GLY A 794 -53.29 32.01 40.28
N ALA A 795 -53.64 33.09 39.59
CA ALA A 795 -53.37 34.53 39.89
C ALA A 795 -51.88 34.99 40.00
N GLY A 796 -51.54 36.11 39.36
CA GLY A 796 -50.20 36.72 39.42
C GLY A 796 -49.99 37.78 38.33
N ASP A 797 -50.06 39.05 38.71
CA ASP A 797 -50.27 40.20 37.82
C ASP A 797 -48.98 40.87 37.27
N VAL A 798 -49.17 41.78 36.29
CA VAL A 798 -48.31 42.96 35.97
C VAL A 798 -46.86 42.76 35.46
N ARG A 799 -46.69 42.92 34.13
CA ARG A 799 -46.02 44.03 33.38
C ARG A 799 -44.60 44.56 33.76
N PRO A 800 -43.88 45.21 32.81
CA PRO A 800 -42.49 44.81 32.54
C PRO A 800 -41.42 45.91 32.67
N SER A 801 -40.17 45.48 32.48
CA SER A 801 -39.08 46.21 31.83
C SER A 801 -38.56 45.39 30.65
#